data_AF-A0A419FAD1-F1
#
_entry.id   AF-A0A419FAD1-F1
#
_cell.length_a   1.000
_cell.length_b   1.000
_cell.length_c   1.000
_cell.angle_alpha   90.00
_cell.angle_beta   90.00
_cell.angle_gamma   90.00
#
_symmetry.space_group_name_H-M   'P 1'
#
loop_
_entity.id
_entity.type
_entity.pdbx_description
1 polymer ?
#
loop_
_entity_poly.entity_id
_entity_poly.type
_entity_poly.pdbx_seq_one_letter_code
_entity_poly.pdbx_strand_id
1 'polypeptide(L)'
;MRRIISLLICLGVLTVAANADHITVSGNVSGVWEADTVFVAGDVTVPAGQALTIQPGVKVLFRGHYRFSVLDNANLQAVGTEQDSIWFTAPDTTQGWFGLRFQSASALCRLRYCSITYGKATYSTLTNGSGGGIYCSDSDIQIERCRIAHCIAVGGTGTAGGGGIFCGNGSNPLILENAIEYNFAGNSGSNSAGGGICIVSCTPAVIGNIIRGNRTDSAGGGIWCSGLSDPEIAHNLIENNQAGYQQQYFTMPGSGAGVACSSTNAMIRYNLIRSNITLYGENSGGGISMGGGAPKIYSNRIQDNTAKKGGGISAGNISNYQIVSNIIENNHASSSGSGGGFDLQNGSGMVIANLFINNECTASGIGGAASCRYSSVLFQDNIFSSNEAESGAGLNSWDSNPTLRDNTFISNHAASGGGTHLHFGSNMGAPKLEGNLYIANSATAYGGALSMTVIVDSLHRNTLVGNEASAQGGALYLGSGCDLALWSTIITANGPAPICNYGPASTVNIAFSDIQPEWPGLGNISTYPAFVDTARDDYRLLWGSPCIDAGHPDSLDPDGTRTDVGAFYFDQSVPMRVLLTPHEIPYLIPETGGAMTYTARVDNWSEQERTATLWCDVTLPDSSTFGPMLGPLTVTVPAHTMLARERVQAIPAAAPLGVYRYNAYAVVEGDTSKDSFLFGKLGPVAAGADIAAGDWSNRGDPFAGPVAMESYPGMPRNCALHSCHPNPFNPETVARFELRDASHVSLRVYDTAGREVATLVDGWRNTGAHEATFDGSGLPSGVYLVRLEAGEGTAVQKVVLLK
;
A
#
# COMPACT_ATOMS: atom_id res chain seq x y z
N MET A 1 -84.04 -6.01 -29.11
CA MET A 1 -84.03 -7.45 -28.78
C MET A 1 -82.73 -8.06 -29.32
N ARG A 2 -81.94 -8.72 -28.44
CA ARG A 2 -81.03 -9.91 -28.62
C ARG A 2 -80.25 -10.07 -29.96
N ARG A 3 -78.99 -10.54 -30.07
CA ARG A 3 -77.81 -10.89 -29.23
C ARG A 3 -76.77 -11.57 -30.20
N ILE A 4 -75.45 -11.53 -29.88
CA ILE A 4 -74.35 -12.52 -30.23
C ILE A 4 -73.65 -12.34 -31.62
N ILE A 5 -72.38 -11.86 -31.72
CA ILE A 5 -71.00 -12.45 -31.60
C ILE A 5 -70.51 -13.24 -32.85
N SER A 6 -69.33 -12.82 -33.39
CA SER A 6 -68.14 -13.60 -33.89
C SER A 6 -67.46 -12.81 -35.04
N LEU A 7 -66.31 -12.13 -34.88
CA LEU A 7 -64.90 -12.57 -34.78
C LEU A 7 -64.23 -12.90 -36.14
N LEU A 8 -63.08 -12.21 -36.37
CA LEU A 8 -61.87 -12.60 -37.14
C LEU A 8 -61.79 -12.34 -38.66
N ILE A 9 -60.95 -11.35 -39.03
CA ILE A 9 -59.62 -11.48 -39.68
C ILE A 9 -59.30 -10.13 -40.36
N CYS A 10 -58.28 -9.42 -39.88
CA CYS A 10 -57.66 -8.32 -40.63
C CYS A 10 -56.17 -8.64 -40.79
N LEU A 11 -55.85 -9.22 -41.95
CA LEU A 11 -54.52 -9.23 -42.53
C LEU A 11 -54.37 -7.86 -43.24
N GLY A 12 -53.60 -6.95 -42.64
CA GLY A 12 -53.36 -5.61 -43.17
C GLY A 12 -51.88 -5.40 -43.42
N VAL A 13 -51.50 -5.49 -44.70
CA VAL A 13 -50.20 -5.09 -45.25
C VAL A 13 -49.89 -3.66 -44.84
N LEU A 14 -48.66 -3.43 -44.34
CA LEU A 14 -48.12 -2.12 -44.00
C LEU A 14 -48.10 -1.22 -45.25
N THR A 15 -49.03 -0.27 -45.30
CA THR A 15 -48.87 0.98 -46.05
C THR A 15 -48.07 1.96 -45.20
N VAL A 16 -47.05 2.60 -45.80
CA VAL A 16 -46.26 3.70 -45.21
C VAL A 16 -47.18 4.69 -44.50
N ALA A 17 -47.07 4.77 -43.18
CA ALA A 17 -47.77 5.73 -42.35
C ALA A 17 -46.73 6.61 -41.65
N ALA A 18 -46.99 7.92 -41.66
CA ALA A 18 -46.20 8.96 -41.01
C ALA A 18 -45.77 8.55 -39.59
N ASN A 19 -44.52 8.86 -39.23
CA ASN A 19 -43.97 8.70 -37.89
C ASN A 19 -44.98 9.24 -36.87
N ALA A 20 -45.52 8.36 -36.03
CA ALA A 20 -46.26 8.81 -34.87
C ALA A 20 -45.23 9.36 -33.87
N ASP A 21 -45.37 10.63 -33.47
CA ASP A 21 -44.54 11.25 -32.41
C ASP A 21 -44.56 10.41 -31.11
N HIS A 22 -45.59 9.58 -30.94
CA HIS A 22 -45.67 8.66 -29.82
C HIS A 22 -46.45 7.38 -30.14
N ILE A 23 -46.17 6.32 -29.39
CA ILE A 23 -46.98 5.12 -29.29
C ILE A 23 -47.38 4.85 -27.83
N THR A 24 -48.44 4.09 -27.60
CA THR A 24 -48.82 3.61 -26.26
C THR A 24 -48.78 2.10 -26.23
N VAL A 25 -48.16 1.52 -25.20
CA VAL A 25 -47.93 0.07 -25.09
C VAL A 25 -48.36 -0.48 -23.73
N SER A 26 -48.78 -1.74 -23.74
CA SER A 26 -49.02 -2.59 -22.58
C SER A 26 -49.07 -4.05 -23.03
N GLY A 27 -48.89 -5.00 -22.10
CA GLY A 27 -48.87 -6.43 -22.37
C GLY A 27 -47.61 -6.90 -23.12
N ASN A 28 -47.78 -7.90 -23.98
CA ASN A 28 -46.68 -8.47 -24.74
C ASN A 28 -46.24 -7.54 -25.87
N VAL A 29 -44.94 -7.27 -25.97
CA VAL A 29 -44.34 -6.40 -26.98
C VAL A 29 -43.19 -7.11 -27.71
N SER A 30 -42.98 -6.77 -28.97
CA SER A 30 -41.87 -7.26 -29.82
C SER A 30 -41.70 -6.34 -31.02
N GLY A 31 -40.65 -6.55 -31.81
CA GLY A 31 -40.39 -5.79 -33.04
C GLY A 31 -39.47 -4.60 -32.79
N VAL A 32 -39.78 -3.45 -33.41
CA VAL A 32 -38.96 -2.24 -33.35
C VAL A 32 -39.80 -1.07 -32.85
N TRP A 33 -39.28 -0.30 -31.91
CA TRP A 33 -39.82 0.98 -31.48
C TRP A 33 -39.03 2.12 -32.13
N GLU A 34 -39.68 2.86 -33.02
CA GLU A 34 -39.10 3.98 -33.78
C GLU A 34 -39.76 5.34 -33.46
N ALA A 35 -40.75 5.37 -32.56
CA ALA A 35 -41.45 6.59 -32.18
C ALA A 35 -40.62 7.41 -31.18
N ASP A 36 -40.70 8.76 -31.26
CA ASP A 36 -39.96 9.64 -30.33
C ASP A 36 -40.28 9.32 -28.86
N THR A 37 -41.55 9.01 -28.56
CA THR A 37 -42.01 8.67 -27.20
C THR A 37 -42.85 7.39 -27.16
N VAL A 38 -42.55 6.51 -26.20
CA VAL A 38 -43.32 5.30 -25.90
C VAL A 38 -43.99 5.48 -24.54
N PHE A 39 -45.31 5.68 -24.52
CA PHE A 39 -46.07 5.71 -23.28
C PHE A 39 -46.42 4.30 -22.81
N VAL A 40 -45.94 3.93 -21.63
CA VAL A 40 -46.29 2.65 -21.01
C VAL A 40 -47.51 2.85 -20.11
N ALA A 41 -48.63 2.23 -20.51
CA ALA A 41 -49.94 2.36 -19.85
C ALA A 41 -50.37 1.11 -19.05
N GLY A 42 -49.49 0.11 -18.96
CA GLY A 42 -49.65 -1.12 -18.20
C GLY A 42 -48.33 -1.89 -18.17
N ASP A 43 -48.28 -3.02 -17.46
CA ASP A 43 -47.09 -3.87 -17.47
C ASP A 43 -46.73 -4.30 -18.89
N VAL A 44 -45.44 -4.27 -19.22
CA VAL A 44 -44.89 -4.63 -20.53
C VAL A 44 -43.99 -5.84 -20.39
N THR A 45 -44.08 -6.79 -21.33
CA THR A 45 -43.25 -8.00 -21.36
C THR A 45 -42.74 -8.27 -22.76
N VAL A 46 -41.43 -8.47 -22.91
CA VAL A 46 -40.83 -9.10 -24.09
C VAL A 46 -40.94 -10.62 -23.89
N PRO A 47 -41.82 -11.33 -24.63
CA PRO A 47 -42.11 -12.73 -24.36
C PRO A 47 -40.95 -13.66 -24.71
N ALA A 48 -41.00 -14.88 -24.17
CA ALA A 48 -40.01 -15.93 -24.41
C ALA A 48 -39.62 -16.06 -25.89
N GLY A 49 -38.32 -16.03 -26.16
CA GLY A 49 -37.74 -16.14 -27.51
C GLY A 49 -38.07 -15.01 -28.49
N GLN A 50 -38.77 -13.95 -28.06
CA GLN A 50 -39.04 -12.76 -28.89
C GLN A 50 -37.93 -11.72 -28.74
N ALA A 51 -37.86 -10.82 -29.72
CA ALA A 51 -36.94 -9.70 -29.71
C ALA A 51 -37.67 -8.37 -29.74
N LEU A 52 -37.17 -7.39 -28.99
CA LEU A 52 -37.55 -5.99 -29.07
C LEU A 52 -36.30 -5.14 -29.29
N THR A 53 -36.35 -4.27 -30.30
CA THR A 53 -35.33 -3.25 -30.57
C THR A 53 -35.92 -1.87 -30.30
N ILE A 54 -35.21 -1.05 -29.54
CA ILE A 54 -35.58 0.34 -29.25
C ILE A 54 -34.54 1.23 -29.93
N GLN A 55 -34.98 2.08 -30.86
CA GLN A 55 -34.08 2.95 -31.62
C GLN A 55 -33.46 4.05 -30.72
N PRO A 56 -32.29 4.61 -31.11
CA PRO A 56 -31.71 5.77 -30.44
C PRO A 56 -32.70 6.92 -30.28
N GLY A 57 -32.58 7.68 -29.19
CA GLY A 57 -33.40 8.86 -28.89
C GLY A 57 -34.80 8.59 -28.34
N VAL A 58 -35.27 7.34 -28.35
CA VAL A 58 -36.63 6.97 -27.87
C VAL A 58 -36.79 7.24 -26.38
N LYS A 59 -37.90 7.89 -25.99
CA LYS A 59 -38.30 8.14 -24.61
C LYS A 59 -39.40 7.19 -24.15
N VAL A 60 -39.05 6.20 -23.34
CA VAL A 60 -39.98 5.25 -22.71
C VAL A 60 -40.47 5.83 -21.38
N LEU A 61 -41.73 6.28 -21.35
CA LEU A 61 -42.36 6.98 -20.23
C LEU A 61 -43.42 6.11 -19.55
N PHE A 62 -43.17 5.72 -18.31
CA PHE A 62 -44.07 4.92 -17.49
C PHE A 62 -45.13 5.80 -16.82
N ARG A 63 -46.40 5.71 -17.26
CA ARG A 63 -47.52 6.54 -16.75
C ARG A 63 -48.23 5.89 -15.55
N GLY A 64 -47.50 5.10 -14.78
CA GLY A 64 -47.94 4.38 -13.59
C GLY A 64 -46.82 3.48 -13.10
N HIS A 65 -47.07 2.78 -12.00
CA HIS A 65 -46.09 1.87 -11.39
C HIS A 65 -46.05 0.51 -12.10
N TYR A 66 -45.64 0.52 -13.37
CA TYR A 66 -45.64 -0.63 -14.27
C TYR A 66 -44.26 -1.24 -14.44
N ARG A 67 -44.22 -2.53 -14.76
CA ARG A 67 -42.99 -3.30 -15.00
C ARG A 67 -42.64 -3.37 -16.47
N PHE A 68 -41.34 -3.55 -16.73
CA PHE A 68 -40.82 -3.95 -18.03
C PHE A 68 -40.04 -5.26 -17.85
N SER A 69 -40.61 -6.38 -18.30
CA SER A 69 -40.03 -7.70 -18.15
C SER A 69 -39.43 -8.23 -19.45
N VAL A 70 -38.27 -8.87 -19.38
CA VAL A 70 -37.60 -9.60 -20.46
C VAL A 70 -37.37 -11.02 -19.95
N LEU A 71 -38.11 -11.97 -20.52
CA LEU A 71 -38.24 -13.32 -19.94
C LEU A 71 -37.72 -14.40 -20.89
N ASP A 72 -37.15 -15.47 -20.36
CA ASP A 72 -36.99 -16.77 -21.01
C ASP A 72 -36.38 -16.69 -22.44
N ASN A 73 -35.09 -16.36 -22.49
CA ASN A 73 -34.30 -16.19 -23.70
C ASN A 73 -34.83 -15.09 -24.66
N ALA A 74 -35.69 -14.20 -24.18
CA ALA A 74 -36.04 -12.97 -24.88
C ALA A 74 -34.83 -12.06 -25.06
N ASN A 75 -34.84 -11.27 -26.14
CA ASN A 75 -33.76 -10.35 -26.48
C ASN A 75 -34.25 -8.90 -26.48
N LEU A 76 -33.64 -8.05 -25.67
CA LEU A 76 -33.85 -6.61 -25.70
C LEU A 76 -32.60 -5.91 -26.25
N GLN A 77 -32.75 -5.19 -27.35
CA GLN A 77 -31.73 -4.32 -27.93
C GLN A 77 -32.12 -2.86 -27.70
N ALA A 78 -31.57 -2.23 -26.67
CA ALA A 78 -31.69 -0.79 -26.44
C ALA A 78 -30.29 -0.18 -26.54
N VAL A 79 -29.93 0.23 -27.76
CA VAL A 79 -28.60 0.75 -28.10
C VAL A 79 -28.77 2.16 -28.64
N GLY A 80 -28.61 3.15 -27.76
CA GLY A 80 -28.59 4.56 -28.12
C GLY A 80 -27.20 5.04 -28.55
N THR A 81 -27.03 6.36 -28.59
CA THR A 81 -25.73 7.03 -28.78
C THR A 81 -25.50 8.08 -27.69
N GLU A 82 -24.29 8.63 -27.63
CA GLU A 82 -23.97 9.73 -26.70
C GLU A 82 -24.86 10.96 -26.96
N GLN A 83 -25.21 11.22 -28.22
CA GLN A 83 -26.08 12.32 -28.62
C GLN A 83 -27.57 11.97 -28.47
N ASP A 84 -27.94 10.72 -28.77
CA ASP A 84 -29.32 10.24 -28.82
C ASP A 84 -29.52 9.04 -27.89
N SER A 85 -29.36 9.29 -26.59
CA SER A 85 -29.57 8.26 -25.56
C SER A 85 -31.04 7.82 -25.49
N ILE A 86 -31.27 6.56 -25.12
CA ILE A 86 -32.62 6.02 -24.87
C ILE A 86 -33.00 6.28 -23.42
N TRP A 87 -34.22 6.76 -23.16
CA TRP A 87 -34.66 7.12 -21.80
C TRP A 87 -35.71 6.15 -21.28
N PHE A 88 -35.51 5.59 -20.09
CA PHE A 88 -36.51 4.85 -19.33
C PHE A 88 -36.78 5.61 -18.03
N THR A 89 -37.97 6.19 -17.92
CA THR A 89 -38.29 7.05 -16.76
C THR A 89 -39.80 7.16 -16.50
N ALA A 90 -40.15 7.69 -15.33
CA ALA A 90 -41.53 7.96 -14.94
C ALA A 90 -41.75 9.48 -14.78
N PRO A 91 -42.82 10.06 -15.38
CA PRO A 91 -43.18 11.47 -15.12
C PRO A 91 -43.52 11.74 -13.65
N ASP A 92 -44.15 10.78 -12.96
CA ASP A 92 -44.31 10.81 -11.51
C ASP A 92 -43.11 10.13 -10.85
N THR A 93 -42.12 10.93 -10.43
CA THR A 93 -40.91 10.44 -9.77
C THR A 93 -41.15 10.03 -8.31
N THR A 94 -42.31 10.38 -7.74
CA THR A 94 -42.69 10.00 -6.38
C THR A 94 -43.23 8.57 -6.37
N GLN A 95 -44.10 8.24 -7.33
CA GLN A 95 -44.54 6.86 -7.53
C GLN A 95 -43.45 6.01 -8.20
N GLY A 96 -42.73 6.56 -9.19
CA GLY A 96 -41.77 5.85 -10.00
C GLY A 96 -42.37 4.68 -10.79
N TRP A 97 -41.51 3.86 -11.37
CA TRP A 97 -41.86 2.67 -12.15
C TRP A 97 -41.03 1.47 -11.70
N PHE A 98 -41.32 0.27 -12.19
CA PHE A 98 -40.74 -0.92 -11.56
C PHE A 98 -39.30 -1.27 -11.95
N GLY A 99 -38.65 -0.48 -12.82
CA GLY A 99 -37.35 -0.85 -13.38
C GLY A 99 -37.43 -1.94 -14.45
N LEU A 100 -36.30 -2.21 -15.10
CA LEU A 100 -36.12 -3.27 -16.10
C LEU A 100 -35.85 -4.60 -15.40
N ARG A 101 -36.60 -5.65 -15.77
CA ARG A 101 -36.55 -6.96 -15.13
C ARG A 101 -36.11 -8.03 -16.13
N PHE A 102 -34.86 -8.47 -16.04
CA PHE A 102 -34.31 -9.56 -16.83
C PHE A 102 -34.33 -10.85 -16.01
N GLN A 103 -35.04 -11.85 -16.52
CA GLN A 103 -35.18 -13.16 -15.88
C GLN A 103 -34.98 -14.24 -16.93
N SER A 104 -33.88 -14.99 -16.81
CA SER A 104 -33.47 -15.98 -17.83
C SER A 104 -33.35 -15.36 -19.23
N ALA A 105 -33.03 -14.07 -19.34
CA ALA A 105 -33.00 -13.34 -20.60
C ALA A 105 -31.78 -13.72 -21.45
N SER A 106 -31.87 -13.49 -22.76
CA SER A 106 -30.77 -13.79 -23.68
C SER A 106 -29.51 -13.00 -23.31
N ALA A 107 -28.34 -13.65 -23.34
CA ALA A 107 -27.04 -12.99 -23.23
C ALA A 107 -26.77 -11.99 -24.37
N LEU A 108 -27.60 -11.98 -25.41
CA LEU A 108 -27.58 -10.98 -26.46
C LEU A 108 -28.17 -9.64 -26.04
N CYS A 109 -28.93 -9.56 -24.93
CA CYS A 109 -29.51 -8.29 -24.50
C CYS A 109 -28.43 -7.22 -24.33
N ARG A 110 -28.71 -6.03 -24.85
CA ARG A 110 -27.83 -4.86 -24.80
C ARG A 110 -28.57 -3.66 -24.27
N LEU A 111 -28.01 -3.04 -23.24
CA LEU A 111 -28.33 -1.69 -22.82
C LEU A 111 -27.08 -0.85 -23.05
N ARG A 112 -27.13 0.10 -24.00
CA ARG A 112 -26.00 0.98 -24.29
C ARG A 112 -26.45 2.40 -24.53
N TYR A 113 -25.78 3.37 -23.90
CA TYR A 113 -26.21 4.79 -23.91
C TYR A 113 -27.69 4.95 -23.53
N CYS A 114 -28.11 4.26 -22.46
CA CYS A 114 -29.44 4.37 -21.89
C CYS A 114 -29.41 5.22 -20.60
N SER A 115 -30.44 6.01 -20.37
CA SER A 115 -30.70 6.69 -19.09
C SER A 115 -31.90 6.03 -18.41
N ILE A 116 -31.64 5.35 -17.29
CA ILE A 116 -32.61 4.58 -16.51
C ILE A 116 -32.75 5.27 -15.15
N THR A 117 -33.88 5.94 -14.94
CA THR A 117 -34.05 6.82 -13.78
C THR A 117 -35.38 6.62 -13.07
N TYR A 118 -35.40 6.88 -11.77
CA TYR A 118 -36.61 6.85 -10.92
C TYR A 118 -37.35 5.50 -10.92
N GLY A 119 -36.61 4.41 -11.14
CA GLY A 119 -37.11 3.06 -10.91
C GLY A 119 -37.24 2.78 -9.41
N LYS A 120 -38.30 2.10 -8.99
CA LYS A 120 -38.68 1.84 -7.60
C LYS A 120 -39.17 0.40 -7.43
N ALA A 121 -38.38 -0.41 -6.76
CA ALA A 121 -38.68 -1.79 -6.40
C ALA A 121 -39.12 -1.83 -4.92
N THR A 122 -40.40 -1.60 -4.63
CA THR A 122 -40.90 -1.36 -3.25
C THR A 122 -41.81 -2.47 -2.68
N TYR A 123 -41.59 -3.74 -3.05
CA TYR A 123 -42.43 -4.86 -2.55
C TYR A 123 -41.64 -5.86 -1.70
N SER A 124 -42.37 -6.69 -0.95
CA SER A 124 -41.81 -7.62 0.04
C SER A 124 -41.10 -8.86 -0.54
N THR A 125 -41.21 -9.17 -1.83
CA THR A 125 -40.57 -10.35 -2.45
C THR A 125 -39.23 -10.01 -3.11
N LEU A 126 -38.26 -10.93 -3.13
CA LEU A 126 -36.92 -10.72 -3.72
C LEU A 126 -36.93 -10.10 -5.12
N THR A 127 -37.71 -10.69 -6.04
CA THR A 127 -37.87 -10.23 -7.42
C THR A 127 -38.42 -8.80 -7.52
N ASN A 128 -39.18 -8.36 -6.53
CA ASN A 128 -39.94 -7.12 -6.53
C ASN A 128 -39.43 -6.08 -5.51
N GLY A 129 -38.44 -6.44 -4.68
CA GLY A 129 -37.81 -5.59 -3.68
C GLY A 129 -36.34 -5.27 -3.97
N SER A 130 -35.78 -5.85 -5.05
CA SER A 130 -34.38 -5.67 -5.46
C SER A 130 -34.28 -5.01 -6.83
N GLY A 131 -33.15 -4.36 -7.15
CA GLY A 131 -32.90 -3.79 -8.46
C GLY A 131 -33.85 -2.65 -8.81
N GLY A 132 -33.67 -1.48 -8.19
CA GLY A 132 -34.57 -0.34 -8.38
C GLY A 132 -34.65 0.10 -9.84
N GLY A 133 -33.50 0.19 -10.52
CA GLY A 133 -33.42 0.48 -11.95
C GLY A 133 -33.38 -0.78 -12.81
N ILE A 134 -32.50 -1.72 -12.47
CA ILE A 134 -32.26 -2.96 -13.23
C ILE A 134 -32.21 -4.14 -12.27
N TYR A 135 -32.93 -5.20 -12.62
CA TYR A 135 -32.87 -6.49 -11.96
C TYR A 135 -32.43 -7.56 -12.96
N CYS A 136 -31.41 -8.32 -12.61
CA CYS A 136 -30.80 -9.34 -13.43
C CYS A 136 -30.72 -10.66 -12.65
N SER A 137 -31.40 -11.70 -13.14
CA SER A 137 -31.38 -13.06 -12.59
C SER A 137 -31.23 -14.08 -13.72
N ASP A 138 -30.32 -15.04 -13.57
CA ASP A 138 -29.98 -16.03 -14.59
C ASP A 138 -29.80 -15.41 -15.99
N SER A 139 -29.20 -14.22 -16.07
CA SER A 139 -29.13 -13.42 -17.30
C SER A 139 -27.76 -12.74 -17.47
N ASP A 140 -27.14 -12.92 -18.63
CA ASP A 140 -25.77 -12.43 -18.92
C ASP A 140 -25.81 -11.20 -19.85
N ILE A 141 -26.58 -10.19 -19.45
CA ILE A 141 -26.79 -9.00 -20.27
C ILE A 141 -25.54 -8.08 -20.28
N GLN A 142 -25.43 -7.21 -21.29
CA GLN A 142 -24.40 -6.16 -21.30
C GLN A 142 -25.04 -4.80 -21.03
N ILE A 143 -24.49 -4.10 -20.04
CA ILE A 143 -24.88 -2.76 -19.61
C ILE A 143 -23.66 -1.86 -19.79
N GLU A 144 -23.68 -1.04 -20.82
CA GLU A 144 -22.52 -0.26 -21.26
C GLU A 144 -22.84 1.22 -21.35
N ARG A 145 -22.01 2.09 -20.76
CA ARG A 145 -22.14 3.56 -20.95
C ARG A 145 -23.55 4.10 -20.67
N CYS A 146 -24.24 3.47 -19.72
CA CYS A 146 -25.57 3.86 -19.29
C CYS A 146 -25.50 4.72 -18.04
N ARG A 147 -26.54 5.51 -17.82
CA ARG A 147 -26.79 6.22 -16.57
C ARG A 147 -27.91 5.53 -15.80
N ILE A 148 -27.63 5.07 -14.58
CA ILE A 148 -28.61 4.47 -13.67
C ILE A 148 -28.66 5.35 -12.42
N ALA A 149 -29.74 6.12 -12.25
CA ALA A 149 -29.76 7.13 -11.19
C ALA A 149 -31.11 7.37 -10.54
N HIS A 150 -31.06 7.77 -9.27
CA HIS A 150 -32.24 8.05 -8.44
C HIS A 150 -33.22 6.87 -8.37
N CYS A 151 -32.70 5.65 -8.50
CA CYS A 151 -33.47 4.44 -8.35
C CYS A 151 -33.50 4.00 -6.88
N ILE A 152 -34.58 3.34 -6.50
CA ILE A 152 -34.88 2.96 -5.13
C ILE A 152 -35.21 1.46 -5.08
N ALA A 153 -34.54 0.72 -4.21
CA ALA A 153 -34.91 -0.64 -3.85
C ALA A 153 -35.26 -0.68 -2.36
N VAL A 154 -36.50 -1.05 -2.03
CA VAL A 154 -36.98 -1.20 -0.65
C VAL A 154 -37.78 -2.50 -0.57
N GLY A 155 -37.18 -3.50 0.07
CA GLY A 155 -37.77 -4.82 0.27
C GLY A 155 -38.11 -5.08 1.74
N GLY A 156 -38.79 -6.20 1.99
CA GLY A 156 -39.01 -6.74 3.32
C GLY A 156 -37.77 -7.46 3.88
N THR A 157 -37.95 -8.16 4.99
CA THR A 157 -36.91 -9.01 5.60
C THR A 157 -36.38 -10.03 4.59
N GLY A 158 -35.08 -9.95 4.26
CA GLY A 158 -34.39 -10.91 3.39
C GLY A 158 -34.47 -10.61 1.89
N THR A 159 -35.00 -9.46 1.47
CA THR A 159 -35.43 -9.28 0.07
C THR A 159 -35.04 -7.97 -0.64
N ALA A 160 -34.21 -7.11 -0.03
CA ALA A 160 -33.82 -5.83 -0.63
C ALA A 160 -32.34 -5.79 -1.00
N GLY A 161 -32.00 -5.25 -2.17
CA GLY A 161 -30.62 -4.93 -2.54
C GLY A 161 -30.52 -4.37 -3.96
N GLY A 162 -29.54 -3.51 -4.21
CA GLY A 162 -29.27 -2.96 -5.54
C GLY A 162 -30.21 -1.81 -5.87
N GLY A 163 -30.03 -0.66 -5.21
CA GLY A 163 -30.83 0.53 -5.46
C GLY A 163 -30.82 0.89 -6.95
N GLY A 164 -29.65 0.83 -7.59
CA GLY A 164 -29.49 0.91 -9.03
C GLY A 164 -29.68 -0.44 -9.71
N ILE A 165 -28.74 -1.36 -9.47
CA ILE A 165 -28.62 -2.64 -10.19
C ILE A 165 -28.58 -3.80 -9.18
N PHE A 166 -29.36 -4.85 -9.44
CA PHE A 166 -29.24 -6.13 -8.76
C PHE A 166 -28.84 -7.22 -9.75
N CYS A 167 -27.86 -8.04 -9.37
CA CYS A 167 -27.42 -9.23 -10.11
C CYS A 167 -27.47 -10.45 -9.17
N GLY A 168 -28.10 -11.53 -9.59
CA GLY A 168 -28.06 -12.77 -8.83
C GLY A 168 -28.34 -14.05 -9.61
N ASN A 169 -28.39 -15.17 -8.89
CA ASN A 169 -28.67 -16.51 -9.42
C ASN A 169 -27.78 -16.84 -10.63
N GLY A 170 -26.49 -17.04 -10.41
CA GLY A 170 -25.56 -17.53 -11.44
C GLY A 170 -25.27 -16.58 -12.61
N SER A 171 -25.84 -15.36 -12.61
CA SER A 171 -25.64 -14.39 -13.70
C SER A 171 -24.17 -13.95 -13.85
N ASN A 172 -23.76 -13.63 -15.07
CA ASN A 172 -22.46 -13.04 -15.41
C ASN A 172 -22.64 -11.81 -16.33
N PRO A 173 -23.33 -10.75 -15.88
CA PRO A 173 -23.51 -9.56 -16.69
C PRO A 173 -22.22 -8.74 -16.75
N LEU A 174 -22.04 -8.06 -17.89
CA LEU A 174 -20.99 -7.04 -18.06
C LEU A 174 -21.56 -5.67 -17.71
N ILE A 175 -20.99 -5.02 -16.70
CA ILE A 175 -21.34 -3.67 -16.25
C ILE A 175 -20.13 -2.79 -16.53
N LEU A 176 -20.13 -2.13 -17.70
CA LEU A 176 -18.97 -1.43 -18.24
C LEU A 176 -19.23 0.07 -18.44
N GLU A 177 -18.34 0.91 -17.89
CA GLU A 177 -18.31 2.37 -18.14
C GLU A 177 -19.64 3.10 -17.84
N ASN A 178 -20.42 2.61 -16.88
CA ASN A 178 -21.70 3.21 -16.50
C ASN A 178 -21.53 4.29 -15.43
N ALA A 179 -22.48 5.21 -15.37
CA ALA A 179 -22.68 6.12 -14.25
C ALA A 179 -23.83 5.60 -13.37
N ILE A 180 -23.51 5.12 -12.16
CA ILE A 180 -24.45 4.54 -11.20
C ILE A 180 -24.50 5.47 -9.98
N GLU A 181 -25.52 6.33 -9.94
CA GLU A 181 -25.46 7.54 -9.12
C GLU A 181 -26.71 7.76 -8.28
N TYR A 182 -26.53 8.18 -7.03
CA TYR A 182 -27.63 8.64 -6.16
C TYR A 182 -28.77 7.63 -6.02
N ASN A 183 -28.44 6.35 -6.08
CA ASN A 183 -29.40 5.28 -5.86
C ASN A 183 -29.49 4.95 -4.37
N PHE A 184 -30.64 4.41 -3.98
CA PHE A 184 -30.92 4.11 -2.58
C PHE A 184 -31.41 2.68 -2.40
N ALA A 185 -30.79 1.94 -1.48
CA ALA A 185 -31.26 0.63 -1.03
C ALA A 185 -31.62 0.69 0.45
N GLY A 186 -32.92 0.64 0.75
CA GLY A 186 -33.45 0.65 2.11
C GLY A 186 -33.92 -0.74 2.55
N ASN A 187 -33.68 -1.10 3.81
CA ASN A 187 -34.30 -2.27 4.44
C ASN A 187 -34.48 -2.06 5.96
N SER A 188 -35.58 -2.57 6.51
CA SER A 188 -35.93 -2.60 7.92
C SER A 188 -35.50 -3.90 8.66
N GLY A 189 -34.76 -4.82 8.02
CA GLY A 189 -34.33 -6.05 8.70
C GLY A 189 -33.48 -7.10 7.98
N SER A 190 -32.67 -6.80 6.94
CA SER A 190 -31.71 -7.79 6.43
C SER A 190 -30.33 -7.26 6.00
N ASN A 191 -29.37 -8.19 6.03
CA ASN A 191 -27.92 -8.04 5.92
C ASN A 191 -27.38 -7.82 4.49
N SER A 192 -28.15 -7.18 3.60
CA SER A 192 -27.76 -7.05 2.19
C SER A 192 -28.37 -5.79 1.62
N ALA A 193 -27.58 -4.80 1.22
CA ALA A 193 -28.12 -3.65 0.50
C ALA A 193 -27.03 -2.85 -0.23
N GLY A 194 -26.59 -3.36 -1.38
CA GLY A 194 -25.85 -2.55 -2.35
C GLY A 194 -26.66 -1.30 -2.75
N GLY A 195 -26.26 -0.10 -2.31
CA GLY A 195 -26.97 1.14 -2.65
C GLY A 195 -26.93 1.42 -4.16
N GLY A 196 -25.75 1.24 -4.76
CA GLY A 196 -25.57 1.24 -6.21
C GLY A 196 -25.83 -0.14 -6.81
N ILE A 197 -24.93 -1.09 -6.57
CA ILE A 197 -24.94 -2.44 -7.15
C ILE A 197 -24.99 -3.50 -6.05
N CYS A 198 -25.88 -4.49 -6.20
CA CYS A 198 -25.92 -5.67 -5.35
C CYS A 198 -25.66 -6.93 -6.17
N ILE A 199 -24.72 -7.76 -5.70
CA ILE A 199 -24.20 -8.96 -6.34
C ILE A 199 -24.39 -10.13 -5.36
N VAL A 200 -25.20 -11.13 -5.74
CA VAL A 200 -25.54 -12.28 -4.89
C VAL A 200 -25.47 -13.59 -5.66
N SER A 201 -24.57 -14.49 -5.27
CA SER A 201 -24.37 -15.79 -5.93
C SER A 201 -24.19 -15.69 -7.45
N CYS A 202 -23.35 -14.75 -7.89
CA CYS A 202 -23.12 -14.45 -9.31
C CYS A 202 -21.71 -13.87 -9.55
N THR A 203 -21.25 -13.78 -10.80
CA THR A 203 -19.84 -13.43 -11.11
C THR A 203 -19.71 -12.29 -12.13
N PRO A 204 -20.37 -11.14 -11.95
CA PRO A 204 -20.34 -10.05 -12.92
C PRO A 204 -18.95 -9.42 -13.05
N ALA A 205 -18.71 -8.83 -14.23
CA ALA A 205 -17.59 -7.91 -14.44
C ALA A 205 -18.09 -6.46 -14.30
N VAL A 206 -17.61 -5.76 -13.26
CA VAL A 206 -17.90 -4.36 -12.97
C VAL A 206 -16.66 -3.55 -13.29
N ILE A 207 -16.60 -2.98 -14.49
CA ILE A 207 -15.38 -2.38 -15.03
C ILE A 207 -15.59 -0.92 -15.46
N GLY A 208 -14.68 -0.01 -15.10
CA GLY A 208 -14.69 1.34 -15.67
C GLY A 208 -15.83 2.25 -15.21
N ASN A 209 -16.62 1.84 -14.21
CA ASN A 209 -17.83 2.56 -13.81
C ASN A 209 -17.54 3.71 -12.85
N ILE A 210 -18.41 4.71 -12.88
CA ILE A 210 -18.51 5.75 -11.86
C ILE A 210 -19.67 5.39 -10.93
N ILE A 211 -19.36 5.04 -9.68
CA ILE A 211 -20.33 4.62 -8.67
C ILE A 211 -20.28 5.63 -7.53
N ARG A 212 -21.25 6.55 -7.51
CA ARG A 212 -21.17 7.70 -6.59
C ARG A 212 -22.47 8.15 -5.95
N GLY A 213 -22.35 8.67 -4.73
CA GLY A 213 -23.50 9.25 -4.01
C GLY A 213 -24.59 8.23 -3.68
N ASN A 214 -24.32 6.93 -3.82
CA ASN A 214 -25.29 5.89 -3.53
C ASN A 214 -25.35 5.66 -2.02
N ARG A 215 -26.54 5.35 -1.53
CA ARG A 215 -26.79 5.20 -0.11
C ARG A 215 -27.50 3.89 0.21
N THR A 216 -27.13 3.33 1.34
CA THR A 216 -27.90 2.27 1.97
C THR A 216 -28.07 2.51 3.47
N ASP A 217 -29.16 2.00 4.02
CA ASP A 217 -29.35 1.89 5.46
C ASP A 217 -28.61 0.68 6.06
N SER A 218 -27.99 -0.21 5.26
CA SER A 218 -27.23 -1.37 5.76
C SER A 218 -25.76 -1.26 5.33
N ALA A 219 -25.27 -2.16 4.47
CA ALA A 219 -23.88 -2.27 4.05
C ALA A 219 -23.75 -2.32 2.52
N GLY A 220 -22.64 -1.78 1.99
CA GLY A 220 -22.36 -1.68 0.56
C GLY A 220 -22.99 -0.45 -0.09
N GLY A 221 -22.68 0.75 0.39
CA GLY A 221 -23.22 2.00 -0.19
C GLY A 221 -23.05 2.05 -1.71
N GLY A 222 -21.83 1.78 -2.20
CA GLY A 222 -21.55 1.59 -3.63
C GLY A 222 -21.90 0.19 -4.11
N ILE A 223 -21.10 -0.81 -3.72
CA ILE A 223 -21.22 -2.20 -4.15
C ILE A 223 -21.35 -3.13 -2.94
N TRP A 224 -22.28 -4.07 -3.02
CA TRP A 224 -22.39 -5.22 -2.11
C TRP A 224 -22.19 -6.54 -2.86
N CYS A 225 -21.30 -7.40 -2.37
CA CYS A 225 -20.96 -8.73 -2.90
C CYS A 225 -21.25 -9.81 -1.85
N SER A 226 -22.00 -10.86 -2.19
CA SER A 226 -22.23 -11.98 -1.25
C SER A 226 -22.54 -13.34 -1.89
N GLY A 227 -22.57 -14.40 -1.09
CA GLY A 227 -23.15 -15.69 -1.48
C GLY A 227 -22.26 -16.53 -2.40
N LEU A 228 -20.97 -16.62 -2.09
CA LEU A 228 -19.95 -17.31 -2.90
C LEU A 228 -19.81 -16.74 -4.32
N SER A 229 -20.00 -15.42 -4.43
CA SER A 229 -19.77 -14.68 -5.67
C SER A 229 -18.27 -14.47 -5.92
N ASP A 230 -17.87 -14.46 -7.19
CA ASP A 230 -16.50 -14.18 -7.65
C ASP A 230 -16.49 -13.01 -8.66
N PRO A 231 -16.98 -11.81 -8.30
CA PRO A 231 -17.04 -10.69 -9.22
C PRO A 231 -15.65 -10.11 -9.48
N GLU A 232 -15.46 -9.58 -10.68
CA GLU A 232 -14.34 -8.69 -10.99
C GLU A 232 -14.81 -7.24 -10.83
N ILE A 233 -14.17 -6.50 -9.93
CA ILE A 233 -14.41 -5.07 -9.71
C ILE A 233 -13.11 -4.36 -10.07
N ALA A 234 -13.05 -3.81 -11.28
CA ALA A 234 -11.81 -3.24 -11.80
C ALA A 234 -11.98 -1.86 -12.42
N HIS A 235 -10.98 -0.99 -12.27
CA HIS A 235 -10.96 0.31 -12.96
C HIS A 235 -12.19 1.19 -12.66
N ASN A 236 -12.82 1.05 -11.49
CA ASN A 236 -13.97 1.88 -11.11
C ASN A 236 -13.55 3.08 -10.26
N LEU A 237 -14.29 4.18 -10.42
CA LEU A 237 -14.32 5.27 -9.46
C LEU A 237 -15.50 5.03 -8.50
N ILE A 238 -15.21 4.74 -7.24
CA ILE A 238 -16.22 4.47 -6.20
C ILE A 238 -16.11 5.56 -5.13
N GLU A 239 -16.96 6.57 -5.21
CA GLU A 239 -16.80 7.78 -4.39
C GLU A 239 -18.08 8.28 -3.72
N ASN A 240 -17.93 8.90 -2.55
CA ASN A 240 -19.03 9.57 -1.86
C ASN A 240 -20.25 8.66 -1.59
N ASN A 241 -20.04 7.34 -1.47
CA ASN A 241 -21.12 6.42 -1.13
C ASN A 241 -21.24 6.31 0.40
N GLN A 242 -22.45 6.00 0.85
CA GLN A 242 -22.79 6.01 2.26
C GLN A 242 -23.46 4.72 2.70
N ALA A 243 -23.00 4.16 3.82
CA ALA A 243 -23.61 3.01 4.49
C ALA A 243 -23.90 3.31 5.98
N GLY A 244 -24.86 2.61 6.57
CA GLY A 244 -25.10 2.63 8.03
C GLY A 244 -26.56 2.56 8.45
N TYR A 245 -26.82 1.75 9.48
CA TYR A 245 -28.13 1.48 10.09
C TYR A 245 -28.28 2.21 11.43
N GLN A 246 -29.45 2.82 11.69
CA GLN A 246 -29.70 3.62 12.91
C GLN A 246 -30.06 2.82 14.18
N GLN A 247 -29.94 1.49 14.23
CA GLN A 247 -30.35 0.72 15.44
C GLN A 247 -29.21 -0.01 16.15
N GLN A 248 -29.15 0.18 17.48
CA GLN A 248 -28.11 -0.23 18.43
C GLN A 248 -28.00 -1.75 18.75
N TYR A 249 -28.75 -2.65 18.11
CA TYR A 249 -28.96 -4.00 18.65
C TYR A 249 -28.51 -5.19 17.80
N PHE A 250 -27.81 -4.98 16.67
CA PHE A 250 -27.26 -6.08 15.87
C PHE A 250 -25.78 -5.87 15.52
N THR A 251 -24.94 -6.81 15.93
CA THR A 251 -23.55 -6.96 15.48
C THR A 251 -23.57 -7.45 14.03
N MET A 252 -23.52 -6.52 13.07
CA MET A 252 -23.47 -6.87 11.65
C MET A 252 -22.04 -7.21 11.20
N PRO A 253 -21.84 -8.24 10.36
CA PRO A 253 -20.55 -8.49 9.71
C PRO A 253 -20.31 -7.41 8.65
N GLY A 254 -19.42 -6.46 8.92
CA GLY A 254 -18.73 -5.67 7.90
C GLY A 254 -19.59 -4.69 7.08
N SER A 255 -19.81 -3.47 7.56
CA SER A 255 -20.46 -2.42 6.76
C SER A 255 -19.44 -1.64 5.92
N GLY A 256 -19.15 -2.08 4.70
CA GLY A 256 -18.34 -1.33 3.74
C GLY A 256 -19.15 -0.22 3.05
N ALA A 257 -18.73 1.06 3.07
CA ALA A 257 -19.47 2.10 2.35
C ALA A 257 -19.16 2.13 0.84
N GLY A 258 -17.90 1.95 0.44
CA GLY A 258 -17.53 1.81 -0.97
C GLY A 258 -17.88 0.43 -1.52
N VAL A 259 -17.13 -0.59 -1.10
CA VAL A 259 -17.32 -2.00 -1.49
C VAL A 259 -17.44 -2.86 -0.23
N ALA A 260 -18.44 -3.73 -0.18
CA ALA A 260 -18.65 -4.63 0.95
C ALA A 260 -18.82 -6.07 0.45
N CYS A 261 -17.92 -6.96 0.85
CA CYS A 261 -17.89 -8.35 0.43
C CYS A 261 -18.10 -9.29 1.62
N SER A 262 -19.03 -10.22 1.46
CA SER A 262 -19.37 -11.24 2.47
C SER A 262 -19.39 -12.64 1.87
N SER A 263 -18.43 -13.48 2.25
CA SER A 263 -18.27 -14.85 1.75
C SER A 263 -18.14 -14.90 0.23
N THR A 264 -17.14 -14.18 -0.31
CA THR A 264 -16.88 -14.04 -1.76
C THR A 264 -15.38 -14.11 -2.05
N ASN A 265 -14.97 -14.51 -3.26
CA ASN A 265 -13.58 -14.39 -3.71
C ASN A 265 -13.41 -13.26 -4.74
N ALA A 266 -14.07 -12.14 -4.49
CA ALA A 266 -14.02 -10.97 -5.36
C ALA A 266 -12.58 -10.53 -5.66
N MET A 267 -12.33 -10.21 -6.93
CA MET A 267 -11.10 -9.56 -7.39
C MET A 267 -11.35 -8.06 -7.48
N ILE A 268 -10.78 -7.28 -6.56
CA ILE A 268 -10.91 -5.83 -6.50
C ILE A 268 -9.57 -5.23 -6.92
N ARG A 269 -9.50 -4.65 -8.12
CA ARG A 269 -8.22 -4.18 -8.67
C ARG A 269 -8.26 -2.86 -9.42
N TYR A 270 -7.21 -2.04 -9.33
CA TYR A 270 -7.11 -0.78 -10.08
C TYR A 270 -8.26 0.20 -9.86
N ASN A 271 -8.95 0.15 -8.72
CA ASN A 271 -10.04 1.06 -8.42
C ASN A 271 -9.52 2.29 -7.65
N LEU A 272 -10.18 3.42 -7.84
CA LEU A 272 -10.10 4.56 -6.94
C LEU A 272 -11.33 4.55 -6.04
N ILE A 273 -11.12 4.29 -4.75
CA ILE A 273 -12.18 4.18 -3.74
C ILE A 273 -11.97 5.30 -2.73
N ARG A 274 -12.82 6.35 -2.81
CA ARG A 274 -12.58 7.56 -2.02
C ARG A 274 -13.79 8.20 -1.38
N SER A 275 -13.57 8.87 -0.26
CA SER A 275 -14.60 9.70 0.39
C SER A 275 -15.88 8.93 0.70
N ASN A 276 -15.79 7.61 0.89
CA ASN A 276 -16.94 6.79 1.28
C ASN A 276 -17.06 6.80 2.81
N ILE A 277 -18.29 6.85 3.29
CA ILE A 277 -18.58 7.11 4.71
C ILE A 277 -19.51 6.05 5.27
N THR A 278 -19.11 5.43 6.38
CA THR A 278 -20.01 4.63 7.22
C THR A 278 -20.47 5.47 8.41
N LEU A 279 -21.78 5.68 8.58
CA LEU A 279 -22.30 6.49 9.70
C LEU A 279 -22.41 5.71 11.02
N TYR A 280 -22.67 4.40 10.95
CA TYR A 280 -22.98 3.55 12.11
C TYR A 280 -22.49 2.11 11.89
N GLY A 281 -22.02 1.44 12.96
CA GLY A 281 -21.67 0.02 12.97
C GLY A 281 -20.31 -0.26 13.63
N GLU A 282 -20.27 -1.26 14.52
CA GLU A 282 -19.08 -1.62 15.29
C GLU A 282 -17.98 -2.31 14.47
N ASN A 283 -18.24 -2.76 13.24
CA ASN A 283 -17.29 -3.42 12.34
C ASN A 283 -17.52 -2.90 10.91
N SER A 284 -17.07 -1.69 10.57
CA SER A 284 -17.48 -1.02 9.33
C SER A 284 -16.29 -0.36 8.67
N GLY A 285 -15.86 -0.84 7.49
CA GLY A 285 -14.80 -0.19 6.70
C GLY A 285 -15.33 0.92 5.80
N GLY A 286 -14.63 2.05 5.71
CA GLY A 286 -15.09 3.18 4.90
C GLY A 286 -15.00 2.87 3.41
N GLY A 287 -13.81 2.45 2.97
CA GLY A 287 -13.55 2.07 1.59
C GLY A 287 -14.04 0.67 1.27
N ILE A 288 -13.35 -0.35 1.78
CA ILE A 288 -13.64 -1.76 1.54
C ILE A 288 -13.92 -2.48 2.86
N SER A 289 -14.95 -3.32 2.90
CA SER A 289 -15.19 -4.25 4.00
C SER A 289 -15.23 -5.68 3.49
N MET A 290 -14.64 -6.61 4.25
CA MET A 290 -14.56 -8.02 3.90
C MET A 290 -14.90 -8.91 5.10
N GLY A 291 -15.66 -9.98 4.87
CA GLY A 291 -15.84 -11.03 5.87
C GLY A 291 -16.17 -12.37 5.25
N GLY A 292 -15.48 -13.43 5.67
CA GLY A 292 -15.52 -14.74 4.99
C GLY A 292 -15.00 -14.71 3.54
N GLY A 293 -14.85 -15.88 2.92
CA GLY A 293 -14.27 -16.02 1.58
C GLY A 293 -12.76 -15.72 1.54
N ALA A 294 -12.20 -15.62 0.33
CA ALA A 294 -10.79 -15.29 0.08
C ALA A 294 -10.62 -14.19 -0.99
N PRO A 295 -11.12 -12.97 -0.72
CA PRO A 295 -11.03 -11.84 -1.65
C PRO A 295 -9.59 -11.38 -1.89
N LYS A 296 -9.38 -10.80 -3.06
CA LYS A 296 -8.09 -10.33 -3.57
C LYS A 296 -8.17 -8.84 -3.87
N ILE A 297 -7.39 -8.04 -3.16
CA ILE A 297 -7.34 -6.57 -3.29
C ILE A 297 -5.96 -6.18 -3.83
N TYR A 298 -5.92 -5.75 -5.10
CA TYR A 298 -4.67 -5.49 -5.82
C TYR A 298 -4.62 -4.09 -6.45
N SER A 299 -3.55 -3.34 -6.22
CA SER A 299 -3.27 -2.14 -7.01
C SER A 299 -4.40 -1.09 -7.00
N ASN A 300 -5.13 -0.98 -5.89
CA ASN A 300 -6.15 0.04 -5.69
C ASN A 300 -5.57 1.26 -4.99
N ARG A 301 -6.23 2.40 -5.15
CA ARG A 301 -6.04 3.59 -4.32
C ARG A 301 -7.27 3.81 -3.45
N ILE A 302 -7.06 3.72 -2.15
CA ILE A 302 -8.12 3.77 -1.13
C ILE A 302 -7.82 4.98 -0.26
N GLN A 303 -8.61 6.05 -0.44
CA GLN A 303 -8.28 7.33 0.17
C GLN A 303 -9.45 8.06 0.81
N ASP A 304 -9.18 8.90 1.80
CA ASP A 304 -10.17 9.82 2.37
C ASP A 304 -11.46 9.15 2.86
N ASN A 305 -11.43 7.84 3.10
CA ASN A 305 -12.60 7.10 3.54
C ASN A 305 -12.71 7.20 5.05
N THR A 306 -13.95 7.36 5.54
CA THR A 306 -14.22 7.59 6.96
C THR A 306 -15.11 6.50 7.51
N ALA A 307 -14.68 5.91 8.61
CA ALA A 307 -15.48 4.92 9.29
C ALA A 307 -15.28 4.88 10.80
N LYS A 308 -16.04 4.01 11.47
CA LYS A 308 -15.78 3.70 12.89
C LYS A 308 -14.55 2.78 13.03
N LYS A 309 -14.42 1.75 12.18
CA LYS A 309 -13.28 0.80 12.22
C LYS A 309 -12.69 0.54 10.83
N GLY A 310 -11.40 0.76 10.59
CA GLY A 310 -10.82 0.44 9.27
C GLY A 310 -11.29 1.44 8.21
N GLY A 311 -10.94 2.72 8.37
CA GLY A 311 -11.32 3.79 7.44
C GLY A 311 -11.12 3.39 5.97
N GLY A 312 -9.95 2.84 5.64
CA GLY A 312 -9.65 2.31 4.32
C GLY A 312 -10.25 0.92 4.10
N ILE A 313 -9.70 -0.10 4.76
CA ILE A 313 -10.09 -1.50 4.65
C ILE A 313 -10.45 -2.06 6.03
N SER A 314 -11.57 -2.78 6.13
CA SER A 314 -11.93 -3.59 7.30
C SER A 314 -12.11 -5.05 6.91
N ALA A 315 -11.62 -5.95 7.76
CA ALA A 315 -11.67 -7.39 7.55
C ALA A 315 -12.06 -8.12 8.85
N GLY A 316 -13.00 -9.05 8.77
CA GLY A 316 -13.51 -9.76 9.95
C GLY A 316 -13.92 -11.21 9.68
N ASN A 317 -13.52 -12.16 10.54
CA ASN A 317 -13.85 -13.59 10.40
C ASN A 317 -13.50 -14.13 9.00
N ILE A 318 -12.25 -13.96 8.59
CA ILE A 318 -11.81 -14.18 7.21
C ILE A 318 -10.44 -14.84 7.16
N SER A 319 -10.21 -15.68 6.16
CA SER A 319 -8.93 -16.39 5.99
C SER A 319 -8.49 -16.38 4.53
N ASN A 320 -7.18 -16.44 4.27
CA ASN A 320 -6.59 -16.48 2.93
C ASN A 320 -6.88 -15.26 2.04
N TYR A 321 -7.20 -14.11 2.63
CA TYR A 321 -7.31 -12.86 1.87
C TYR A 321 -5.91 -12.37 1.44
N GLN A 322 -5.87 -11.59 0.37
CA GLN A 322 -4.64 -10.97 -0.13
C GLN A 322 -4.85 -9.46 -0.35
N ILE A 323 -4.00 -8.64 0.25
CA ILE A 323 -3.95 -7.18 0.05
C ILE A 323 -2.55 -6.86 -0.47
N VAL A 324 -2.44 -6.54 -1.76
CA VAL A 324 -1.14 -6.43 -2.43
C VAL A 324 -1.04 -5.16 -3.27
N SER A 325 0.07 -4.45 -3.16
CA SER A 325 0.40 -3.30 -4.02
C SER A 325 -0.64 -2.17 -4.02
N ASN A 326 -1.37 -1.97 -2.92
CA ASN A 326 -2.35 -0.90 -2.78
C ASN A 326 -1.72 0.37 -2.20
N ILE A 327 -2.27 1.52 -2.57
CA ILE A 327 -2.03 2.81 -1.93
C ILE A 327 -3.21 3.09 -1.00
N ILE A 328 -2.96 3.13 0.31
CA ILE A 328 -3.98 3.32 1.36
C ILE A 328 -3.61 4.60 2.10
N GLU A 329 -4.25 5.70 1.75
CA GLU A 329 -3.84 7.04 2.19
C GLU A 329 -4.95 7.88 2.82
N ASN A 330 -4.64 8.67 3.85
CA ASN A 330 -5.58 9.65 4.42
C ASN A 330 -6.93 9.05 4.89
N ASN A 331 -6.96 7.77 5.29
CA ASN A 331 -8.20 7.17 5.78
C ASN A 331 -8.33 7.37 7.29
N HIS A 332 -9.57 7.54 7.73
CA HIS A 332 -9.89 7.92 9.10
C HIS A 332 -10.77 6.88 9.80
N ALA A 333 -10.33 6.44 10.98
CA ALA A 333 -11.15 5.65 11.91
C ALA A 333 -11.45 6.43 13.20
N SER A 334 -12.71 6.34 13.65
CA SER A 334 -13.23 7.15 14.77
C SER A 334 -13.62 6.34 16.01
N SER A 335 -13.30 5.05 16.08
CA SER A 335 -13.61 4.22 17.27
C SER A 335 -12.39 3.52 17.85
N SER A 336 -12.48 3.21 19.15
CA SER A 336 -11.40 2.61 19.92
C SER A 336 -11.06 1.21 19.43
N GLY A 337 -9.76 0.91 19.42
CA GLY A 337 -9.24 -0.31 18.84
C GLY A 337 -9.63 -0.43 17.37
N SER A 338 -9.03 0.36 16.48
CA SER A 338 -9.22 0.24 15.04
C SER A 338 -8.04 0.81 14.27
N GLY A 339 -7.71 0.19 13.13
CA GLY A 339 -6.82 0.77 12.13
C GLY A 339 -7.49 1.91 11.35
N GLY A 340 -6.81 3.05 11.14
CA GLY A 340 -7.26 4.07 10.18
C GLY A 340 -7.22 3.57 8.73
N GLY A 341 -6.10 2.95 8.34
CA GLY A 341 -5.91 2.38 7.00
C GLY A 341 -6.51 0.98 6.83
N PHE A 342 -6.16 0.05 7.73
CA PHE A 342 -6.55 -1.35 7.70
C PHE A 342 -6.85 -1.88 9.11
N ASP A 343 -8.03 -2.46 9.30
CA ASP A 343 -8.42 -3.13 10.54
C ASP A 343 -8.81 -4.59 10.29
N LEU A 344 -8.22 -5.50 11.05
CA LEU A 344 -8.50 -6.94 10.99
C LEU A 344 -8.92 -7.48 12.36
N GLN A 345 -9.98 -8.29 12.35
CA GLN A 345 -10.43 -9.05 13.50
C GLN A 345 -10.68 -10.52 13.14
N ASN A 346 -10.10 -11.45 13.91
CA ASN A 346 -10.28 -12.90 13.74
C ASN A 346 -10.03 -13.35 12.29
N GLY A 347 -8.79 -13.25 11.83
CA GLY A 347 -8.48 -13.70 10.48
C GLY A 347 -7.02 -13.99 10.18
N SER A 348 -6.80 -14.47 8.96
CA SER A 348 -5.47 -14.75 8.44
C SER A 348 -5.34 -14.40 6.97
N GLY A 349 -4.17 -13.92 6.57
CA GLY A 349 -3.93 -13.47 5.21
C GLY A 349 -2.57 -12.83 5.02
N MET A 350 -2.40 -12.21 3.86
CA MET A 350 -1.14 -11.59 3.44
C MET A 350 -1.37 -10.12 3.06
N VAL A 351 -0.49 -9.25 3.55
CA VAL A 351 -0.46 -7.81 3.25
C VAL A 351 0.93 -7.51 2.71
N ILE A 352 1.06 -7.31 1.39
CA ILE A 352 2.37 -7.27 0.71
C ILE A 352 2.54 -6.02 -0.15
N ALA A 353 3.67 -5.34 -0.02
CA ALA A 353 4.07 -4.23 -0.89
C ALA A 353 3.03 -3.09 -0.97
N ASN A 354 2.30 -2.85 0.10
CA ASN A 354 1.35 -1.74 0.18
C ASN A 354 2.00 -0.48 0.76
N LEU A 355 1.46 0.67 0.37
CA LEU A 355 1.83 1.97 0.93
C LEU A 355 0.70 2.44 1.86
N PHE A 356 0.97 2.52 3.16
CA PHE A 356 0.07 3.06 4.17
C PHE A 356 0.55 4.45 4.60
N ILE A 357 -0.15 5.49 4.17
CA ILE A 357 0.33 6.87 4.26
C ILE A 357 -0.71 7.75 4.97
N ASN A 358 -0.31 8.49 6.00
CA ASN A 358 -1.18 9.50 6.65
C ASN A 358 -2.55 8.95 7.11
N ASN A 359 -2.64 7.68 7.48
CA ASN A 359 -3.87 7.15 8.03
C ASN A 359 -3.93 7.44 9.53
N GLU A 360 -5.13 7.74 10.03
CA GLU A 360 -5.31 8.16 11.41
C GLU A 360 -6.45 7.44 12.14
N CYS A 361 -6.27 7.25 13.44
CA CYS A 361 -7.33 6.84 14.36
C CYS A 361 -7.42 7.75 15.59
N THR A 362 -8.53 8.49 15.73
CA THR A 362 -8.64 9.62 16.68
C THR A 362 -9.25 9.30 18.05
N ALA A 363 -9.93 8.16 18.22
CA ALA A 363 -10.69 7.85 19.45
C ALA A 363 -10.05 6.72 20.24
N SER A 364 -9.40 7.04 21.37
CA SER A 364 -8.59 6.10 22.18
C SER A 364 -8.02 4.91 21.38
N GLY A 365 -7.43 5.25 20.23
CA GLY A 365 -7.46 4.46 19.00
C GLY A 365 -6.17 3.69 18.81
N ILE A 366 -6.31 2.41 18.46
CA ILE A 366 -5.17 1.48 18.38
C ILE A 366 -4.95 1.06 16.92
N GLY A 367 -3.87 1.51 16.28
CA GLY A 367 -3.52 1.28 14.88
C GLY A 367 -3.76 2.51 14.00
N GLY A 368 -2.71 3.23 13.57
CA GLY A 368 -2.89 4.36 12.64
C GLY A 368 -3.09 3.85 11.21
N ALA A 369 -2.09 3.17 10.69
CA ALA A 369 -2.17 2.47 9.42
C ALA A 369 -2.82 1.10 9.54
N ALA A 370 -2.32 0.20 10.39
CA ALA A 370 -2.82 -1.17 10.48
C ALA A 370 -3.13 -1.60 11.91
N SER A 371 -4.18 -2.39 12.09
CA SER A 371 -4.54 -3.01 13.37
C SER A 371 -4.99 -4.45 13.17
N CYS A 372 -4.48 -5.37 13.99
CA CYS A 372 -4.83 -6.79 13.96
C CYS A 372 -5.27 -7.27 15.35
N ARG A 373 -6.40 -7.99 15.42
CA ARG A 373 -6.92 -8.61 16.65
C ARG A 373 -7.23 -10.08 16.44
N TYR A 374 -6.80 -10.96 17.35
CA TYR A 374 -7.06 -12.40 17.27
C TYR A 374 -6.66 -13.01 15.90
N SER A 375 -5.55 -12.56 15.32
CA SER A 375 -5.25 -12.79 13.90
C SER A 375 -3.81 -13.25 13.65
N SER A 376 -3.61 -13.91 12.51
CA SER A 376 -2.30 -14.38 12.02
C SER A 376 -2.04 -13.87 10.60
N VAL A 377 -1.22 -12.83 10.48
CA VAL A 377 -1.03 -12.08 9.23
C VAL A 377 0.45 -11.98 8.90
N LEU A 378 0.78 -12.19 7.63
CA LEU A 378 2.08 -11.81 7.08
C LEU A 378 2.00 -10.38 6.54
N PHE A 379 2.75 -9.47 7.15
CA PHE A 379 3.06 -8.16 6.60
C PHE A 379 4.44 -8.19 5.99
N GLN A 380 4.54 -7.95 4.69
CA GLN A 380 5.81 -8.00 3.99
C GLN A 380 6.02 -6.86 2.99
N ASP A 381 7.22 -6.30 2.94
CA ASP A 381 7.60 -5.26 1.96
C ASP A 381 6.70 -4.01 1.99
N ASN A 382 5.94 -3.77 3.07
CA ASN A 382 5.05 -2.62 3.15
C ASN A 382 5.80 -1.38 3.65
N ILE A 383 5.34 -0.21 3.23
CA ILE A 383 5.81 1.08 3.75
C ILE A 383 4.68 1.71 4.56
N PHE A 384 4.92 1.90 5.85
CA PHE A 384 4.05 2.60 6.79
C PHE A 384 4.65 3.97 7.06
N SER A 385 4.11 5.02 6.44
CA SER A 385 4.65 6.38 6.52
C SER A 385 3.67 7.34 7.16
N SER A 386 4.15 8.13 8.12
CA SER A 386 3.44 9.33 8.60
C SER A 386 2.03 9.07 9.14
N ASN A 387 1.78 7.87 9.68
CA ASN A 387 0.49 7.53 10.26
C ASN A 387 0.41 8.00 11.72
N GLU A 388 -0.81 8.20 12.21
CA GLU A 388 -1.07 8.71 13.56
C GLU A 388 -2.11 7.88 14.32
N ALA A 389 -1.83 7.55 15.59
CA ALA A 389 -2.76 6.85 16.48
C ALA A 389 -2.44 7.08 17.95
N GLU A 390 -3.27 6.58 18.88
CA GLU A 390 -2.86 6.49 20.28
C GLU A 390 -1.84 5.37 20.50
N SER A 391 -1.98 4.24 19.80
CA SER A 391 -1.05 3.12 19.95
C SER A 391 -0.80 2.42 18.62
N GLY A 392 0.47 2.13 18.30
CA GLY A 392 0.85 1.40 17.08
C GLY A 392 0.52 2.18 15.82
N ALA A 393 1.09 3.38 15.63
CA ALA A 393 0.68 4.24 14.52
C ALA A 393 0.99 3.62 13.15
N GLY A 394 2.14 2.95 12.98
CA GLY A 394 2.34 2.08 11.81
C GLY A 394 1.50 0.80 11.90
N LEU A 395 1.73 -0.01 12.93
CA LEU A 395 1.00 -1.26 13.13
C LEU A 395 0.68 -1.51 14.60
N ASN A 396 -0.55 -1.92 14.87
CA ASN A 396 -0.94 -2.45 16.15
C ASN A 396 -1.33 -3.93 16.07
N SER A 397 -0.90 -4.71 17.06
CA SER A 397 -1.27 -6.12 17.23
C SER A 397 -1.82 -6.36 18.63
N TRP A 398 -3.01 -6.96 18.71
CA TRP A 398 -3.66 -7.34 19.97
C TRP A 398 -4.05 -8.83 19.92
N ASP A 399 -3.63 -9.63 20.90
CA ASP A 399 -3.93 -11.07 20.98
C ASP A 399 -3.66 -11.80 19.65
N SER A 400 -2.59 -11.41 18.94
CA SER A 400 -2.32 -11.81 17.56
C SER A 400 -0.84 -12.20 17.39
N ASN A 401 -0.55 -13.01 16.39
CA ASN A 401 0.79 -13.51 16.06
C ASN A 401 1.23 -13.09 14.64
N PRO A 402 1.29 -11.79 14.33
CA PRO A 402 1.71 -11.34 13.01
C PRO A 402 3.20 -11.68 12.77
N THR A 403 3.52 -11.95 11.51
CA THR A 403 4.90 -11.96 11.00
C THR A 403 5.13 -10.66 10.25
N LEU A 404 6.03 -9.82 10.75
CA LEU A 404 6.49 -8.60 10.11
C LEU A 404 7.84 -8.90 9.47
N ARG A 405 7.88 -8.86 8.14
CA ARG A 405 9.09 -9.17 7.38
C ARG A 405 9.42 -8.08 6.37
N ASP A 406 10.63 -7.54 6.40
CA ASP A 406 11.11 -6.60 5.38
C ASP A 406 10.22 -5.35 5.19
N ASN A 407 9.54 -4.89 6.25
CA ASN A 407 8.69 -3.69 6.20
C ASN A 407 9.49 -2.44 6.59
N THR A 408 9.08 -1.28 6.09
CA THR A 408 9.59 0.03 6.50
C THR A 408 8.53 0.80 7.28
N PHE A 409 8.84 1.20 8.50
CA PHE A 409 8.04 2.10 9.34
C PHE A 409 8.78 3.42 9.47
N ILE A 410 8.27 4.48 8.85
CA ILE A 410 8.93 5.78 8.80
C ILE A 410 8.02 6.91 9.29
N SER A 411 8.55 7.74 10.19
CA SER A 411 7.90 8.99 10.64
C SER A 411 6.48 8.82 11.19
N ASN A 412 6.14 7.65 11.75
CA ASN A 412 4.83 7.44 12.37
C ASN A 412 4.82 8.01 13.80
N HIS A 413 3.66 8.52 14.24
CA HIS A 413 3.49 9.16 15.54
C HIS A 413 2.40 8.48 16.37
N ALA A 414 2.74 8.02 17.58
CA ALA A 414 1.76 7.44 18.50
C ALA A 414 1.89 7.98 19.93
N ALA A 415 0.96 7.62 20.83
CA ALA A 415 1.25 7.70 22.26
C ALA A 415 2.14 6.52 22.71
N SER A 416 1.90 5.31 22.18
CA SER A 416 2.73 4.13 22.45
C SER A 416 3.04 3.34 21.18
N GLY A 417 4.31 3.05 20.89
CA GLY A 417 4.71 2.32 19.69
C GLY A 417 4.48 3.16 18.44
N GLY A 418 5.30 4.18 18.20
CA GLY A 418 5.20 5.02 17.01
C GLY A 418 5.19 4.17 15.73
N GLY A 419 6.19 3.30 15.58
CA GLY A 419 6.22 2.29 14.51
C GLY A 419 5.24 1.14 14.75
N THR A 420 5.47 0.34 15.79
CA THR A 420 4.66 -0.84 16.08
C THR A 420 4.34 -0.98 17.57
N HIS A 421 3.11 -1.37 17.88
CA HIS A 421 2.67 -1.76 19.21
C HIS A 421 2.21 -3.22 19.23
N LEU A 422 2.77 -4.02 20.13
CA LEU A 422 2.44 -5.44 20.30
C LEU A 422 1.89 -5.69 21.71
N HIS A 423 0.62 -6.07 21.80
CA HIS A 423 -0.10 -6.26 23.06
C HIS A 423 -0.59 -7.71 23.27
N PHE A 424 -0.68 -8.09 24.54
CA PHE A 424 -0.81 -9.47 25.02
C PHE A 424 -2.22 -10.07 24.97
N GLY A 425 -2.27 -11.32 24.51
CA GLY A 425 -3.29 -12.33 24.85
C GLY A 425 -2.73 -13.76 24.85
N SER A 426 -3.23 -14.60 25.75
CA SER A 426 -2.61 -15.87 26.17
C SER A 426 -2.70 -17.06 25.21
N ASN A 427 -3.27 -16.92 24.00
CA ASN A 427 -3.82 -18.08 23.26
C ASN A 427 -3.44 -18.22 21.76
N MET A 428 -2.71 -17.29 21.13
CA MET A 428 -2.52 -17.28 19.65
C MET A 428 -1.06 -17.49 19.17
N GLY A 429 -0.10 -17.70 20.06
CA GLY A 429 1.34 -17.72 19.72
C GLY A 429 1.97 -16.33 19.70
N ALA A 430 3.29 -16.26 19.49
CA ALA A 430 4.05 -15.02 19.60
C ALA A 430 4.35 -14.36 18.23
N PRO A 431 4.37 -13.02 18.13
CA PRO A 431 4.75 -12.30 16.91
C PRO A 431 6.18 -12.58 16.45
N LYS A 432 6.47 -12.30 15.17
CA LYS A 432 7.80 -12.39 14.55
C LYS A 432 8.17 -11.09 13.84
N LEU A 433 9.38 -10.60 14.05
CA LEU A 433 9.88 -9.34 13.51
C LEU A 433 11.27 -9.56 12.91
N GLU A 434 11.32 -9.60 11.58
CA GLU A 434 12.52 -9.99 10.82
C GLU A 434 12.76 -9.00 9.68
N GLY A 435 13.97 -8.48 9.50
CA GLY A 435 14.28 -7.64 8.33
C GLY A 435 13.64 -6.24 8.33
N ASN A 436 13.01 -5.79 9.41
CA ASN A 436 12.24 -4.53 9.38
C ASN A 436 13.11 -3.31 9.67
N LEU A 437 12.73 -2.19 9.05
CA LEU A 437 13.38 -0.90 9.16
C LEU A 437 12.46 0.10 9.86
N TYR A 438 12.91 0.68 10.97
CA TYR A 438 12.17 1.66 11.76
C TYR A 438 12.94 2.99 11.81
N ILE A 439 12.41 4.01 11.13
CA ILE A 439 13.08 5.29 10.92
C ILE A 439 12.25 6.43 11.50
N ALA A 440 12.85 7.25 12.36
CA ALA A 440 12.26 8.52 12.80
C ALA A 440 10.82 8.42 13.35
N ASN A 441 10.43 7.28 13.90
CA ASN A 441 9.11 7.13 14.52
C ASN A 441 9.12 7.74 15.92
N SER A 442 8.00 8.31 16.34
CA SER A 442 7.90 9.02 17.60
C SER A 442 6.74 8.52 18.47
N ALA A 443 6.96 8.50 19.78
CA ALA A 443 5.95 8.18 20.78
C ALA A 443 5.89 9.23 21.89
N THR A 444 4.71 9.62 22.35
CA THR A 444 4.61 10.53 23.51
C THR A 444 4.88 9.83 24.85
N ALA A 445 4.66 8.51 24.95
CA ALA A 445 4.89 7.73 26.16
C ALA A 445 5.96 6.64 25.96
N TYR A 446 5.67 5.60 25.16
CA TYR A 446 6.44 4.36 25.20
C TYR A 446 6.89 3.91 23.81
N GLY A 447 8.20 3.71 23.59
CA GLY A 447 8.71 3.04 22.39
C GLY A 447 8.47 3.83 21.10
N GLY A 448 9.45 4.63 20.65
CA GLY A 448 9.33 5.34 19.38
C GLY A 448 9.18 4.38 18.19
N ALA A 449 10.05 3.36 18.13
CA ALA A 449 9.95 2.30 17.12
C ALA A 449 8.96 1.21 17.54
N LEU A 450 9.21 0.61 18.70
CA LEU A 450 8.55 -0.62 19.14
C LEU A 450 8.12 -0.48 20.61
N SER A 451 6.86 -0.78 20.88
CA SER A 451 6.34 -0.95 22.24
C SER A 451 5.72 -2.33 22.38
N MET A 452 6.16 -3.10 23.38
CA MET A 452 5.74 -4.50 23.53
C MET A 452 5.32 -4.79 24.96
N THR A 453 4.19 -5.47 25.12
CA THR A 453 3.74 -6.05 26.39
C THR A 453 3.49 -7.56 26.27
N VAL A 454 4.11 -8.21 25.29
CA VAL A 454 3.96 -9.62 24.95
C VAL A 454 5.33 -10.25 24.66
N ILE A 455 5.42 -11.57 24.79
CA ILE A 455 6.59 -12.35 24.35
C ILE A 455 6.63 -12.38 22.82
N VAL A 456 7.81 -12.18 22.25
CA VAL A 456 8.06 -12.25 20.80
C VAL A 456 8.85 -13.52 20.51
N ASP A 457 8.46 -14.26 19.46
CA ASP A 457 9.12 -15.53 19.10
C ASP A 457 10.50 -15.29 18.48
N SER A 458 10.56 -14.30 17.58
CA SER A 458 11.79 -13.90 16.89
C SER A 458 11.82 -12.38 16.69
N LEU A 459 12.91 -11.74 17.13
CA LEU A 459 13.24 -10.35 16.81
C LEU A 459 14.69 -10.28 16.35
N HIS A 460 14.92 -10.29 15.05
CA HIS A 460 16.27 -10.27 14.49
C HIS A 460 16.37 -9.61 13.14
N ARG A 461 17.60 -9.21 12.76
CA ARG A 461 17.85 -8.52 11.50
C ARG A 461 16.95 -7.30 11.34
N ASN A 462 16.79 -6.49 12.38
CA ASN A 462 16.05 -5.23 12.26
C ASN A 462 17.02 -4.05 12.36
N THR A 463 16.64 -2.90 11.82
CA THR A 463 17.40 -1.64 11.94
C THR A 463 16.48 -0.55 12.48
N LEU A 464 16.79 -0.03 13.68
CA LEU A 464 16.01 1.00 14.37
C LEU A 464 16.86 2.27 14.49
N VAL A 465 16.49 3.32 13.76
CA VAL A 465 17.26 4.57 13.66
C VAL A 465 16.40 5.80 13.90
N GLY A 466 16.89 6.74 14.71
CA GLY A 466 16.25 8.07 14.82
C GLY A 466 14.92 8.07 15.56
N ASN A 467 14.54 6.99 16.24
CA ASN A 467 13.24 6.89 16.89
C ASN A 467 13.26 7.55 18.28
N GLU A 468 12.16 8.16 18.68
CA GLU A 468 12.07 8.94 19.91
C GLU A 468 10.84 8.59 20.75
N ALA A 469 11.00 8.60 22.06
CA ALA A 469 9.89 8.51 23.01
C ALA A 469 10.07 9.57 24.10
N SER A 470 9.04 10.37 24.40
CA SER A 470 9.17 11.44 25.39
C SER A 470 9.24 10.93 26.83
N ALA A 471 8.69 9.75 27.14
CA ALA A 471 8.78 9.18 28.49
C ALA A 471 9.83 8.06 28.59
N GLN A 472 9.67 6.94 27.86
CA GLN A 472 10.52 5.75 28.04
C GLN A 472 10.76 4.98 26.74
N GLY A 473 12.01 4.55 26.53
CA GLY A 473 12.41 3.65 25.45
C GLY A 473 12.38 4.35 24.09
N GLY A 474 13.43 5.15 23.80
CA GLY A 474 13.50 5.92 22.55
C GLY A 474 13.22 5.06 21.31
N ALA A 475 13.81 3.86 21.25
CA ALA A 475 13.50 2.86 20.24
C ALA A 475 12.51 1.81 20.78
N LEU A 476 12.87 1.13 21.87
CA LEU A 476 12.21 -0.07 22.36
C LEU A 476 11.71 0.09 23.79
N TYR A 477 10.43 -0.21 24.00
CA TYR A 477 9.83 -0.31 25.32
C TYR A 477 9.31 -1.74 25.59
N LEU A 478 9.65 -2.26 26.77
CA LEU A 478 9.21 -3.55 27.28
C LEU A 478 8.38 -3.39 28.55
N GLY A 479 7.11 -3.82 28.46
CA GLY A 479 6.20 -3.91 29.60
C GLY A 479 6.50 -5.09 30.53
N SER A 480 5.62 -5.30 31.52
CA SER A 480 5.75 -6.37 32.51
C SER A 480 5.49 -7.76 31.91
N GLY A 481 6.34 -8.74 32.25
CA GLY A 481 6.15 -10.15 31.86
C GLY A 481 6.50 -10.44 30.40
N CYS A 482 7.37 -9.63 29.81
CA CYS A 482 7.82 -9.73 28.42
C CYS A 482 9.24 -10.26 28.39
N ASP A 483 9.43 -11.44 27.81
CA ASP A 483 10.76 -11.95 27.52
C ASP A 483 11.16 -11.54 26.10
N LEU A 484 12.32 -10.89 25.99
CA LEU A 484 12.90 -10.45 24.74
C LEU A 484 14.17 -11.25 24.44
N ALA A 485 14.16 -11.94 23.30
CA ALA A 485 15.36 -12.43 22.64
C ALA A 485 15.58 -11.63 21.35
N LEU A 486 16.61 -10.79 21.33
CA LEU A 486 16.96 -9.92 20.21
C LEU A 486 18.38 -10.23 19.74
N TRP A 487 18.55 -10.41 18.44
CA TRP A 487 19.88 -10.67 17.86
C TRP A 487 20.03 -10.13 16.44
N SER A 488 21.27 -9.99 15.94
CA SER A 488 21.57 -9.45 14.61
C SER A 488 20.85 -8.13 14.29
N THR A 489 20.67 -7.25 15.27
CA THR A 489 19.86 -6.02 15.11
C THR A 489 20.70 -4.78 15.34
N ILE A 490 20.43 -3.72 14.57
CA ILE A 490 21.03 -2.39 14.78
C ILE A 490 20.04 -1.50 15.52
N ILE A 491 20.48 -0.86 16.62
CA ILE A 491 19.73 0.19 17.33
C ILE A 491 20.66 1.40 17.51
N THR A 492 20.43 2.47 16.76
CA THR A 492 21.31 3.65 16.75
C THR A 492 20.56 4.97 16.63
N ALA A 493 21.18 6.06 17.10
CA ALA A 493 20.63 7.41 17.02
C ALA A 493 19.18 7.58 17.53
N ASN A 494 18.76 6.74 18.48
CA ASN A 494 17.43 6.85 19.08
C ASN A 494 17.49 7.77 20.31
N GLY A 495 16.35 8.36 20.70
CA GLY A 495 16.21 9.29 21.84
C GLY A 495 16.74 8.73 23.18
N PRO A 496 16.74 9.53 24.27
CA PRO A 496 17.41 9.18 25.52
C PRO A 496 16.92 7.82 26.07
N ALA A 497 17.87 6.95 26.43
CA ALA A 497 17.62 5.55 26.80
C ALA A 497 16.87 4.76 25.69
N PRO A 498 17.59 4.27 24.66
CA PRO A 498 16.95 3.65 23.48
C PRO A 498 16.16 2.39 23.83
N ILE A 499 16.50 1.70 24.91
CA ILE A 499 15.81 0.50 25.39
C ILE A 499 15.38 0.75 26.84
N CYS A 500 14.08 0.57 27.12
CA CYS A 500 13.54 0.61 28.46
C CYS A 500 12.90 -0.74 28.83
N ASN A 501 13.38 -1.33 29.93
CA ASN A 501 12.77 -2.49 30.56
C ASN A 501 12.11 -2.06 31.88
N TYR A 502 10.78 -1.94 31.88
CA TYR A 502 10.02 -1.48 33.05
C TYR A 502 9.55 -2.64 33.96
N GLY A 503 9.47 -3.85 33.42
CA GLY A 503 8.88 -5.01 34.11
C GLY A 503 9.85 -5.72 35.08
N PRO A 504 9.56 -5.84 36.39
CA PRO A 504 10.40 -6.60 37.33
C PRO A 504 10.44 -8.11 37.04
N ALA A 505 9.63 -8.59 36.09
CA ALA A 505 9.52 -9.99 35.68
C ALA A 505 9.85 -10.22 34.19
N SER A 506 10.49 -9.25 33.52
CA SER A 506 10.83 -9.31 32.09
C SER A 506 12.32 -9.62 31.90
N THR A 507 12.67 -10.65 31.12
CA THR A 507 14.07 -10.95 30.76
C THR A 507 14.44 -10.31 29.43
N VAL A 508 15.63 -9.70 29.36
CA VAL A 508 16.15 -9.07 28.15
C VAL A 508 17.47 -9.71 27.78
N ASN A 509 17.46 -10.52 26.73
CA ASN A 509 18.64 -11.16 26.18
C ASN A 509 18.93 -10.58 24.79
N ILE A 510 19.98 -9.77 24.71
CA ILE A 510 20.45 -9.15 23.47
C ILE A 510 21.82 -9.72 23.15
N ALA A 511 21.98 -10.30 21.97
CA ALA A 511 23.24 -10.90 21.53
C ALA A 511 23.55 -10.56 20.07
N PHE A 512 24.83 -10.58 19.69
CA PHE A 512 25.30 -10.41 18.31
C PHE A 512 24.63 -9.24 17.58
N SER A 513 24.52 -8.10 18.27
CA SER A 513 23.79 -6.91 17.81
C SER A 513 24.64 -5.66 17.96
N ASP A 514 24.33 -4.61 17.19
CA ASP A 514 25.01 -3.32 17.28
C ASP A 514 24.09 -2.28 17.93
N ILE A 515 24.37 -1.96 19.19
CA ILE A 515 23.49 -1.14 20.03
C ILE A 515 24.25 0.08 20.52
N GLN A 516 23.70 1.28 20.27
CA GLN A 516 24.26 2.53 20.75
C GLN A 516 23.26 3.30 21.65
N PRO A 517 23.65 3.69 22.88
CA PRO A 517 24.92 3.36 23.56
C PRO A 517 25.07 1.86 23.87
N GLU A 518 26.29 1.46 24.24
CA GLU A 518 26.67 0.05 24.49
C GLU A 518 25.66 -0.69 25.38
N TRP A 519 25.31 -1.92 24.97
CA TRP A 519 24.41 -2.80 25.71
C TRP A 519 25.10 -4.14 26.06
N PRO A 520 25.05 -4.58 27.33
CA PRO A 520 25.71 -5.82 27.74
C PRO A 520 25.06 -7.04 27.09
N GLY A 521 25.87 -7.94 26.56
CA GLY A 521 25.42 -9.20 25.99
C GLY A 521 26.47 -9.88 25.12
N LEU A 522 26.27 -11.16 24.83
CA LEU A 522 27.24 -11.95 24.09
C LEU A 522 27.38 -11.43 22.66
N GLY A 523 28.59 -11.10 22.24
CA GLY A 523 28.88 -10.70 20.86
C GLY A 523 28.26 -9.37 20.43
N ASN A 524 27.70 -8.58 21.35
CA ASN A 524 27.24 -7.23 21.03
C ASN A 524 28.42 -6.31 20.73
N ILE A 525 28.21 -5.40 19.80
CA ILE A 525 29.11 -4.31 19.47
C ILE A 525 28.39 -2.97 19.70
N SER A 526 29.18 -1.90 19.79
CA SER A 526 28.67 -0.53 19.91
C SER A 526 29.57 0.38 19.10
N THR A 527 29.32 0.43 17.80
CA THR A 527 30.16 1.16 16.85
C THR A 527 29.29 1.86 15.80
N TYR A 528 29.91 2.63 14.91
CA TYR A 528 29.16 3.21 13.80
C TYR A 528 28.93 2.15 12.72
N PRO A 529 27.67 1.87 12.31
CA PRO A 529 27.39 0.80 11.34
C PRO A 529 27.94 1.00 9.93
N ALA A 530 28.41 2.19 9.56
CA ALA A 530 28.84 2.54 8.19
C ALA A 530 27.74 2.31 7.14
N PHE A 531 26.69 3.13 7.20
CA PHE A 531 25.56 3.10 6.28
C PHE A 531 25.84 3.81 4.95
N VAL A 532 25.09 3.45 3.91
CA VAL A 532 25.24 3.96 2.54
C VAL A 532 24.98 5.46 2.43
N ASP A 533 23.85 5.96 2.95
CA ASP A 533 23.51 7.39 2.94
C ASP A 533 22.43 7.70 4.01
N THR A 534 22.87 8.06 5.22
CA THR A 534 21.95 8.40 6.32
C THR A 534 21.19 9.70 6.10
N ALA A 535 21.60 10.57 5.17
CA ALA A 535 20.88 11.80 4.87
C ALA A 535 19.64 11.56 3.99
N ARG A 536 19.55 10.37 3.38
CA ARG A 536 18.42 9.91 2.55
C ARG A 536 17.77 8.63 3.10
N ASP A 537 17.97 8.36 4.38
CA ASP A 537 17.42 7.18 5.06
C ASP A 537 17.83 5.83 4.45
N ASP A 538 19.02 5.77 3.84
CA ASP A 538 19.60 4.55 3.29
C ASP A 538 20.53 3.87 4.30
N TYR A 539 19.93 2.95 5.06
CA TYR A 539 20.58 2.21 6.13
C TYR A 539 21.13 0.85 5.70
N ARG A 540 21.42 0.66 4.40
CA ARG A 540 22.18 -0.51 3.91
C ARG A 540 23.66 -0.36 4.27
N LEU A 541 24.35 -1.49 4.48
CA LEU A 541 25.74 -1.50 4.92
C LEU A 541 26.73 -1.18 3.79
N LEU A 542 27.76 -0.39 4.09
CA LEU A 542 28.93 -0.20 3.23
C LEU A 542 29.93 -1.36 3.37
N TRP A 543 30.70 -1.62 2.32
CA TRP A 543 31.85 -2.52 2.41
C TRP A 543 32.83 -2.04 3.50
N GLY A 544 33.26 -2.96 4.36
CA GLY A 544 34.10 -2.66 5.53
C GLY A 544 33.33 -2.31 6.81
N SER A 545 31.99 -2.28 6.74
CA SER A 545 31.14 -2.12 7.92
C SER A 545 31.48 -3.17 9.00
N PRO A 546 31.54 -2.77 10.28
CA PRO A 546 31.70 -3.72 11.38
C PRO A 546 30.46 -4.61 11.62
N CYS A 547 29.35 -4.33 10.93
CA CYS A 547 28.11 -5.11 11.03
C CYS A 547 28.05 -6.27 10.03
N ILE A 548 28.97 -6.34 9.05
CA ILE A 548 29.06 -7.45 8.10
C ILE A 548 29.64 -8.68 8.82
N ASP A 549 29.02 -9.85 8.62
CA ASP A 549 29.34 -11.15 9.22
C ASP A 549 29.41 -11.15 10.77
N ALA A 550 28.77 -10.16 11.41
CA ALA A 550 28.87 -9.94 12.85
C ALA A 550 27.66 -10.47 13.65
N GLY A 551 26.59 -10.90 12.99
CA GLY A 551 25.33 -11.35 13.59
C GLY A 551 25.40 -12.75 14.19
N HIS A 552 24.27 -13.41 14.46
CA HIS A 552 24.27 -14.67 15.19
C HIS A 552 25.06 -15.78 14.44
N PRO A 553 26.00 -16.50 15.08
CA PRO A 553 26.91 -17.44 14.39
C PRO A 553 26.22 -18.67 13.78
N ASP A 554 25.06 -19.06 14.33
CA ASP A 554 24.26 -20.18 13.79
C ASP A 554 23.26 -19.75 12.70
N SER A 555 23.34 -18.50 12.24
CA SER A 555 22.47 -17.94 11.21
C SER A 555 23.30 -17.53 9.99
N LEU A 556 22.77 -17.75 8.80
CA LEU A 556 23.42 -17.40 7.53
C LEU A 556 22.53 -16.47 6.70
N ASP A 557 23.19 -15.60 5.95
CA ASP A 557 22.56 -14.77 4.92
C ASP A 557 22.37 -15.55 3.60
N PRO A 558 21.59 -15.02 2.63
CA PRO A 558 21.32 -15.71 1.36
C PRO A 558 22.56 -16.03 0.52
N ASP A 559 23.67 -15.32 0.70
CA ASP A 559 24.96 -15.59 0.04
C ASP A 559 25.78 -16.70 0.73
N GLY A 560 25.29 -17.21 1.87
CA GLY A 560 25.89 -18.29 2.65
C GLY A 560 26.93 -17.83 3.66
N THR A 561 27.18 -16.53 3.81
CA THR A 561 28.04 -16.01 4.88
C THR A 561 27.27 -15.90 6.19
N ARG A 562 27.98 -15.54 7.28
CA ARG A 562 27.35 -15.41 8.59
C ARG A 562 26.40 -14.23 8.55
N THR A 563 25.22 -14.36 9.14
CA THR A 563 24.21 -13.28 9.12
C THR A 563 24.80 -11.94 9.54
N ASP A 564 24.57 -10.92 8.75
CA ASP A 564 24.87 -9.52 9.03
C ASP A 564 23.99 -8.96 10.15
N VAL A 565 24.48 -7.91 10.80
CA VAL A 565 23.70 -7.16 11.80
C VAL A 565 22.90 -6.08 11.08
N GLY A 566 21.57 -6.10 11.23
CA GLY A 566 20.66 -5.11 10.64
C GLY A 566 19.64 -5.68 9.66
N ALA A 567 18.78 -4.81 9.12
CA ALA A 567 17.70 -5.13 8.20
C ALA A 567 18.14 -5.60 6.82
N PHE A 568 19.37 -5.27 6.42
CA PHE A 568 19.90 -5.58 5.10
C PHE A 568 21.22 -6.29 5.25
N TYR A 569 21.38 -7.41 4.54
CA TYR A 569 22.67 -8.06 4.39
C TYR A 569 23.46 -7.46 3.22
N PHE A 570 24.77 -7.61 3.27
CA PHE A 570 25.71 -7.29 2.22
C PHE A 570 25.99 -8.56 1.42
N ASP A 571 25.51 -8.62 0.18
CA ASP A 571 25.78 -9.76 -0.71
C ASP A 571 27.26 -9.83 -1.12
N GLN A 572 28.00 -10.78 -0.54
CA GLN A 572 29.40 -11.05 -0.81
C GLN A 572 29.62 -12.03 -1.96
N SER A 573 28.55 -12.54 -2.58
CA SER A 573 28.65 -13.46 -3.71
C SER A 573 28.96 -12.77 -5.03
N VAL A 574 28.68 -11.46 -5.15
CA VAL A 574 28.88 -10.68 -6.39
C VAL A 574 29.94 -9.59 -6.17
N PRO A 575 31.01 -9.50 -7.00
CA PRO A 575 32.14 -8.59 -6.76
C PRO A 575 31.82 -7.10 -6.96
N MET A 576 30.64 -6.79 -7.50
CA MET A 576 30.09 -5.43 -7.55
C MET A 576 28.63 -5.43 -7.13
N ARG A 577 28.22 -4.36 -6.44
CA ARG A 577 26.85 -4.18 -5.96
C ARG A 577 26.20 -2.95 -6.55
N VAL A 578 24.98 -3.07 -7.06
CA VAL A 578 24.15 -1.92 -7.46
C VAL A 578 23.24 -1.51 -6.31
N LEU A 579 23.04 -0.21 -6.13
CA LEU A 579 22.16 0.39 -5.13
C LEU A 579 21.37 1.56 -5.75
N LEU A 580 20.11 1.65 -5.39
CA LEU A 580 19.18 2.71 -5.70
C LEU A 580 18.73 3.35 -4.39
N THR A 581 19.10 4.60 -4.16
CA THR A 581 18.67 5.37 -2.99
C THR A 581 17.62 6.38 -3.43
N PRO A 582 16.31 6.16 -3.16
CA PRO A 582 15.31 7.18 -3.42
C PRO A 582 15.54 8.40 -2.50
N HIS A 583 15.29 9.62 -2.98
CA HIS A 583 15.44 10.82 -2.14
C HIS A 583 14.18 11.12 -1.30
N GLU A 584 13.13 10.32 -1.46
CA GLU A 584 11.88 10.41 -0.71
C GLU A 584 11.28 8.99 -0.56
N ILE A 585 10.75 8.67 0.62
CA ILE A 585 10.16 7.35 0.91
C ILE A 585 8.81 7.53 1.60
N PRO A 586 7.70 7.05 1.01
CA PRO A 586 7.54 6.61 -0.38
C PRO A 586 7.33 7.80 -1.33
N TYR A 587 7.81 7.70 -2.57
CA TYR A 587 7.38 8.63 -3.63
C TYR A 587 5.91 8.40 -4.01
N LEU A 588 5.12 9.48 -4.11
CA LEU A 588 3.79 9.47 -4.71
C LEU A 588 3.74 10.36 -5.95
N ILE A 589 3.74 9.75 -7.14
CA ILE A 589 3.66 10.46 -8.41
C ILE A 589 2.21 10.91 -8.68
N PRO A 590 1.94 12.21 -8.92
CA PRO A 590 0.60 12.72 -9.17
C PRO A 590 -0.12 12.12 -10.39
N GLU A 591 -1.44 12.32 -10.45
CA GLU A 591 -2.28 11.94 -11.60
C GLU A 591 -1.77 12.51 -12.92
N THR A 592 -1.27 13.75 -12.90
CA THR A 592 -0.71 14.49 -14.04
C THR A 592 0.65 13.97 -14.52
N GLY A 593 1.21 12.94 -13.88
CA GLY A 593 2.59 12.53 -14.06
C GLY A 593 3.55 13.40 -13.26
N GLY A 594 4.83 13.05 -13.30
CA GLY A 594 5.87 13.70 -12.51
C GLY A 594 7.21 13.02 -12.70
N ALA A 595 8.06 13.12 -11.69
CA ALA A 595 9.35 12.45 -11.68
C ALA A 595 9.76 12.10 -10.26
N MET A 596 10.63 11.10 -10.13
CA MET A 596 11.30 10.76 -8.88
C MET A 596 12.81 10.96 -9.02
N THR A 597 13.44 11.50 -7.98
CA THR A 597 14.88 11.67 -7.90
C THR A 597 15.48 10.55 -7.05
N TYR A 598 16.57 9.97 -7.51
CA TYR A 598 17.26 8.89 -6.82
C TYR A 598 18.75 8.92 -7.12
N THR A 599 19.54 8.36 -6.20
CA THR A 599 20.96 8.12 -6.43
C THR A 599 21.14 6.69 -6.94
N ALA A 600 21.68 6.54 -8.15
CA ALA A 600 22.14 5.26 -8.67
C ALA A 600 23.60 5.07 -8.30
N ARG A 601 23.92 4.02 -7.55
CA ARG A 601 25.26 3.74 -7.03
C ARG A 601 25.72 2.34 -7.44
N VAL A 602 26.98 2.23 -7.82
CA VAL A 602 27.64 0.94 -8.09
C VAL A 602 28.94 0.88 -7.31
N ASP A 603 29.00 -0.10 -6.43
CA ASP A 603 30.12 -0.39 -5.54
C ASP A 603 30.97 -1.50 -6.15
N ASN A 604 32.27 -1.28 -6.37
CA ASN A 604 33.22 -2.38 -6.61
C ASN A 604 34.03 -2.60 -5.35
N TRP A 605 33.64 -3.62 -4.58
CA TRP A 605 34.32 -3.96 -3.34
C TRP A 605 35.48 -4.95 -3.54
N SER A 606 35.66 -5.48 -4.76
CA SER A 606 36.74 -6.40 -5.08
C SER A 606 38.11 -5.70 -5.23
N GLU A 607 39.18 -6.50 -5.15
CA GLU A 607 40.57 -6.04 -5.26
C GLU A 607 41.00 -5.67 -6.70
N GLN A 608 40.15 -5.93 -7.69
CA GLN A 608 40.44 -5.67 -9.09
C GLN A 608 39.46 -4.66 -9.66
N GLU A 609 39.90 -3.93 -10.69
CA GLU A 609 38.97 -3.18 -11.51
C GLU A 609 37.96 -4.14 -12.16
N ARG A 610 36.69 -3.78 -12.12
CA ARG A 610 35.60 -4.59 -12.66
C ARG A 610 34.75 -3.76 -13.60
N THR A 611 34.18 -4.45 -14.59
CA THR A 611 33.27 -3.84 -15.56
C THR A 611 31.90 -4.50 -15.44
N ALA A 612 30.86 -3.67 -15.29
CA ALA A 612 29.47 -4.09 -15.17
C ALA A 612 28.63 -3.59 -16.35
N THR A 613 27.66 -4.39 -16.77
CA THR A 613 26.55 -3.92 -17.61
C THR A 613 25.36 -3.60 -16.72
N LEU A 614 24.88 -2.36 -16.78
CA LEU A 614 23.82 -1.82 -15.93
C LEU A 614 22.57 -1.49 -16.74
N TRP A 615 21.40 -1.73 -16.16
CA TRP A 615 20.16 -1.13 -16.62
C TRP A 615 19.17 -0.98 -15.47
N CYS A 616 18.18 -0.10 -15.66
CA CYS A 616 17.01 -0.02 -14.80
C CYS A 616 15.76 -0.35 -15.59
N ASP A 617 14.81 -1.01 -14.94
CA ASP A 617 13.45 -1.23 -15.44
C ASP A 617 12.43 -0.97 -14.33
N VAL A 618 11.16 -1.10 -14.67
CA VAL A 618 10.05 -0.92 -13.74
C VAL A 618 9.17 -2.15 -13.77
N THR A 619 8.82 -2.67 -12.59
CA THR A 619 7.70 -3.59 -12.44
C THR A 619 6.42 -2.78 -12.26
N LEU A 620 5.48 -2.94 -13.20
CA LEU A 620 4.16 -2.31 -13.18
C LEU A 620 3.25 -2.96 -12.11
N PRO A 621 2.12 -2.33 -11.74
CA PRO A 621 1.23 -2.85 -10.71
C PRO A 621 0.50 -4.15 -11.12
N ASP A 622 0.56 -4.54 -12.40
CA ASP A 622 0.10 -5.84 -12.90
C ASP A 622 1.20 -6.93 -12.86
N SER A 623 2.33 -6.63 -12.23
CA SER A 623 3.53 -7.46 -12.14
C SER A 623 4.31 -7.64 -13.45
N SER A 624 3.91 -7.01 -14.55
CA SER A 624 4.71 -7.01 -15.77
C SER A 624 5.90 -6.05 -15.68
N THR A 625 6.98 -6.33 -16.41
CA THR A 625 8.17 -5.47 -16.46
C THR A 625 8.13 -4.58 -17.70
N PHE A 626 8.42 -3.29 -17.52
CA PHE A 626 8.52 -2.30 -18.57
C PHE A 626 9.89 -1.62 -18.54
N GLY A 627 10.53 -1.46 -19.69
CA GLY A 627 11.85 -0.84 -19.81
C GLY A 627 12.74 -1.42 -20.92
N PRO A 628 14.03 -1.10 -20.90
CA PRO A 628 14.75 -0.37 -19.85
C PRO A 628 14.38 1.13 -19.79
N MET A 629 14.36 1.71 -18.58
CA MET A 629 14.27 3.16 -18.38
C MET A 629 15.63 3.85 -18.48
N LEU A 630 16.68 3.11 -18.12
CA LEU A 630 18.07 3.51 -18.18
C LEU A 630 18.89 2.31 -18.65
N GLY A 631 19.86 2.55 -19.53
CA GLY A 631 20.74 1.50 -20.05
C GLY A 631 20.12 0.68 -21.20
N PRO A 632 20.78 -0.40 -21.62
CA PRO A 632 22.00 -0.96 -21.05
C PRO A 632 23.18 0.00 -21.17
N LEU A 633 23.99 0.08 -20.11
CA LEU A 633 25.15 0.96 -20.00
C LEU A 633 26.32 0.14 -19.46
N THR A 634 27.53 0.36 -19.98
CA THR A 634 28.74 -0.30 -19.47
C THR A 634 29.50 0.67 -18.60
N VAL A 635 29.80 0.27 -17.37
CA VAL A 635 30.65 1.03 -16.45
C VAL A 635 31.84 0.20 -16.03
N THR A 636 32.99 0.83 -15.94
CA THR A 636 34.20 0.26 -15.36
C THR A 636 34.48 1.01 -14.07
N VAL A 637 34.60 0.27 -12.97
CA VAL A 637 34.79 0.82 -11.62
C VAL A 637 36.09 0.25 -11.05
N PRO A 638 37.07 1.09 -10.68
CA PRO A 638 38.31 0.63 -10.06
C PRO A 638 38.09 -0.17 -8.77
N ALA A 639 39.09 -0.96 -8.41
CA ALA A 639 39.09 -1.74 -7.16
C ALA A 639 38.80 -0.85 -5.95
N HIS A 640 37.95 -1.33 -5.03
CA HIS A 640 37.58 -0.65 -3.79
C HIS A 640 37.09 0.80 -3.96
N THR A 641 36.42 1.10 -5.07
CA THR A 641 35.80 2.40 -5.32
C THR A 641 34.32 2.25 -5.65
N MET A 642 33.63 3.38 -5.70
CA MET A 642 32.24 3.42 -6.13
C MET A 642 31.98 4.49 -7.17
N LEU A 643 30.87 4.33 -7.87
CA LEU A 643 30.31 5.27 -8.81
C LEU A 643 28.89 5.61 -8.38
N ALA A 644 28.64 6.84 -7.94
CA ALA A 644 27.29 7.34 -7.64
C ALA A 644 26.87 8.43 -8.63
N ARG A 645 25.60 8.43 -9.04
CA ARG A 645 25.01 9.40 -9.96
C ARG A 645 23.63 9.79 -9.48
N GLU A 646 23.36 11.09 -9.38
CA GLU A 646 22.00 11.57 -9.17
C GLU A 646 21.23 11.49 -10.48
N ARG A 647 20.08 10.83 -10.44
CA ARG A 647 19.23 10.56 -11.58
C ARG A 647 17.80 10.98 -11.28
N VAL A 648 17.09 11.35 -12.32
CA VAL A 648 15.67 11.72 -12.26
C VAL A 648 14.94 10.88 -13.29
N GLN A 649 14.04 10.03 -12.81
CA GLN A 649 13.16 9.21 -13.64
C GLN A 649 11.85 9.96 -13.86
N ALA A 650 11.48 10.24 -15.11
CA ALA A 650 10.14 10.71 -15.45
C ALA A 650 9.12 9.56 -15.42
N ILE A 651 7.90 9.86 -14.96
CA ILE A 651 6.76 8.94 -14.96
C ILE A 651 5.57 9.69 -15.57
N PRO A 652 5.00 9.21 -16.69
CA PRO A 652 3.98 9.95 -17.41
C PRO A 652 2.61 9.90 -16.72
N ALA A 653 1.74 10.85 -17.09
CA ALA A 653 0.35 10.87 -16.64
C ALA A 653 -0.39 9.56 -16.96
N ALA A 654 -0.11 8.97 -18.13
CA ALA A 654 -0.71 7.74 -18.62
C ALA A 654 -0.29 6.47 -17.87
N ALA A 655 0.74 6.54 -16.99
CA ALA A 655 1.12 5.37 -16.20
C ALA A 655 -0.04 4.95 -15.27
N PRO A 656 -0.43 3.66 -15.27
CA PRO A 656 -1.54 3.13 -14.49
C PRO A 656 -1.46 3.46 -13.00
N LEU A 657 -2.63 3.52 -12.36
CA LEU A 657 -2.76 3.57 -10.91
C LEU A 657 -2.09 2.34 -10.25
N GLY A 658 -1.36 2.56 -9.16
CA GLY A 658 -0.90 1.48 -8.27
C GLY A 658 0.51 1.68 -7.72
N VAL A 659 1.01 0.65 -7.04
CA VAL A 659 2.39 0.58 -6.53
C VAL A 659 3.29 -0.09 -7.56
N TYR A 660 4.41 0.56 -7.83
CA TYR A 660 5.44 0.15 -8.77
C TYR A 660 6.70 -0.23 -8.02
N ARG A 661 7.55 -1.04 -8.64
CA ARG A 661 8.92 -1.28 -8.20
C ARG A 661 9.89 -0.77 -9.25
N TYR A 662 10.80 0.13 -8.87
CA TYR A 662 11.89 0.56 -9.72
C TYR A 662 13.09 -0.35 -9.46
N ASN A 663 13.57 -1.06 -10.48
CA ASN A 663 14.63 -2.06 -10.34
C ASN A 663 15.91 -1.58 -11.02
N ALA A 664 17.05 -1.99 -10.47
CA ALA A 664 18.36 -1.87 -11.12
C ALA A 664 19.07 -3.21 -11.11
N TYR A 665 19.87 -3.42 -12.15
CA TYR A 665 20.67 -4.63 -12.34
C TYR A 665 22.10 -4.24 -12.70
N ALA A 666 23.07 -4.97 -12.16
CA ALA A 666 24.46 -4.92 -12.57
C ALA A 666 24.97 -6.33 -12.84
N VAL A 667 25.28 -6.61 -14.10
CA VAL A 667 25.85 -7.90 -14.52
C VAL A 667 27.35 -7.79 -14.60
N VAL A 668 28.07 -8.63 -13.85
CA VAL A 668 29.53 -8.71 -13.78
C VAL A 668 29.94 -10.16 -13.90
N GLU A 669 30.69 -10.50 -14.94
CA GLU A 669 31.25 -11.85 -15.16
C GLU A 669 30.24 -13.01 -15.17
N GLY A 670 28.95 -12.71 -15.37
CA GLY A 670 27.86 -13.68 -15.37
C GLY A 670 26.97 -13.63 -14.13
N ASP A 671 27.44 -13.02 -13.05
CA ASP A 671 26.68 -12.78 -11.83
C ASP A 671 25.89 -11.48 -11.92
N THR A 672 24.76 -11.40 -11.23
CA THR A 672 23.86 -10.25 -11.30
C THR A 672 23.57 -9.71 -9.91
N SER A 673 24.09 -8.52 -9.59
CA SER A 673 23.60 -7.74 -8.46
C SER A 673 22.29 -7.04 -8.83
N LYS A 674 21.35 -6.99 -7.88
CA LYS A 674 20.02 -6.40 -8.06
C LYS A 674 19.67 -5.54 -6.87
N ASP A 675 18.95 -4.46 -7.14
CA ASP A 675 18.36 -3.63 -6.10
C ASP A 675 17.06 -3.00 -6.58
N SER A 676 16.19 -2.60 -5.63
CA SER A 676 14.92 -1.97 -5.97
C SER A 676 14.32 -1.15 -4.84
N PHE A 677 13.45 -0.21 -5.19
CA PHE A 677 12.57 0.48 -4.23
C PHE A 677 11.14 0.62 -4.77
N LEU A 678 10.19 0.83 -3.86
CA LEU A 678 8.77 1.02 -4.20
C LEU A 678 8.43 2.51 -4.39
N PHE A 679 7.52 2.80 -5.32
CA PHE A 679 6.87 4.10 -5.43
C PHE A 679 5.39 3.95 -5.84
N GLY A 680 4.55 4.92 -5.47
CA GLY A 680 3.16 4.97 -5.86
C GLY A 680 2.94 5.87 -7.07
N LYS A 681 2.04 5.48 -7.98
CA LYS A 681 1.49 6.35 -9.02
C LYS A 681 0.00 6.54 -8.76
N LEU A 682 -0.40 7.79 -8.61
CA LEU A 682 -1.79 8.18 -8.33
C LEU A 682 -2.66 8.23 -9.59
N GLY A 683 -2.17 7.75 -10.74
CA GLY A 683 -2.68 7.92 -12.12
C GLY A 683 -4.14 7.61 -12.41
N PRO A 684 -4.58 7.84 -13.66
CA PRO A 684 -5.97 7.64 -14.02
C PRO A 684 -6.36 6.18 -13.87
N VAL A 685 -7.60 5.98 -13.44
CA VAL A 685 -8.23 4.67 -13.25
C VAL A 685 -8.46 3.94 -14.60
N ALA A 686 -8.36 4.64 -15.73
CA ALA A 686 -8.73 4.17 -17.06
C ALA A 686 -7.99 2.89 -17.50
N ALA A 687 -8.73 1.92 -18.02
CA ALA A 687 -8.18 0.72 -18.63
C ALA A 687 -7.52 1.03 -19.99
N GLY A 688 -6.41 0.37 -20.31
CA GLY A 688 -5.80 0.41 -21.65
C GLY A 688 -5.02 1.68 -22.00
N ALA A 689 -4.53 2.43 -21.00
CA ALA A 689 -3.59 3.52 -21.25
C ALA A 689 -2.33 2.98 -21.95
N ASP A 690 -1.95 3.60 -23.07
CA ASP A 690 -0.70 3.28 -23.74
C ASP A 690 0.47 3.82 -22.91
N ILE A 691 1.00 2.94 -22.06
CA ILE A 691 2.11 3.26 -21.17
C ILE A 691 3.37 3.67 -21.95
N ALA A 692 3.52 3.26 -23.22
CA ALA A 692 4.68 3.57 -24.04
C ALA A 692 4.60 4.97 -24.68
N ALA A 693 3.41 5.56 -24.77
CA ALA A 693 3.21 6.89 -25.37
C ALA A 693 3.67 8.05 -24.45
N GLY A 694 4.02 7.77 -23.20
CA GLY A 694 4.41 8.78 -22.22
C GLY A 694 5.92 9.01 -22.08
N ASP A 695 6.30 10.15 -21.49
CA ASP A 695 7.70 10.46 -21.15
C ASP A 695 8.19 9.62 -19.96
N TRP A 696 9.01 8.61 -20.26
CA TRP A 696 9.76 7.79 -19.30
C TRP A 696 11.25 8.12 -19.29
N SER A 697 11.64 9.33 -19.72
CA SER A 697 13.05 9.72 -19.79
C SER A 697 13.74 9.63 -18.43
N ASN A 698 14.96 9.10 -18.46
CA ASN A 698 15.87 9.11 -17.33
C ASN A 698 16.97 10.14 -17.60
N ARG A 699 17.04 11.19 -16.76
CA ARG A 699 17.97 12.32 -16.90
C ARG A 699 18.79 12.52 -15.63
N GLY A 700 19.79 13.39 -15.66
CA GLY A 700 20.68 13.65 -14.53
C GLY A 700 22.14 13.55 -14.93
N ASP A 701 23.01 13.25 -13.96
CA ASP A 701 24.45 13.27 -14.15
C ASP A 701 24.92 12.35 -15.27
N PRO A 702 25.84 12.80 -16.16
CA PRO A 702 26.37 11.94 -17.21
C PRO A 702 27.16 10.77 -16.63
N PHE A 703 27.01 9.59 -17.23
CA PHE A 703 27.81 8.42 -16.85
C PHE A 703 29.28 8.55 -17.32
N ALA A 704 29.55 9.39 -18.33
CA ALA A 704 30.89 9.72 -18.79
C ALA A 704 31.45 10.98 -18.09
N GLY A 705 32.73 10.95 -17.71
CA GLY A 705 33.43 12.08 -17.06
C GLY A 705 34.29 11.61 -15.88
N PRO A 706 35.17 12.47 -15.32
CA PRO A 706 35.93 12.12 -14.12
C PRO A 706 34.95 11.71 -13.04
N VAL A 707 34.99 10.44 -12.70
CA VAL A 707 34.18 9.84 -11.65
C VAL A 707 34.51 10.62 -10.39
N ALA A 708 33.51 11.18 -9.71
CA ALA A 708 33.66 11.51 -8.29
C ALA A 708 33.87 10.18 -7.58
N MET A 709 35.11 9.67 -7.65
CA MET A 709 35.54 8.46 -6.98
C MET A 709 35.70 8.86 -5.53
N GLU A 710 34.66 8.63 -4.76
CA GLU A 710 34.83 8.54 -3.34
C GLU A 710 35.39 7.14 -3.07
N SER A 711 36.65 7.08 -2.60
CA SER A 711 37.07 5.93 -1.81
C SER A 711 36.03 5.76 -0.71
N TYR A 712 35.53 4.54 -0.48
CA TYR A 712 34.49 4.27 0.53
C TYR A 712 34.72 5.15 1.77
N PRO A 713 33.83 6.12 2.07
CA PRO A 713 33.96 6.95 3.25
C PRO A 713 33.74 6.04 4.45
N GLY A 714 34.84 5.52 4.99
CA GLY A 714 34.80 4.43 5.97
C GLY A 714 35.57 3.18 5.61
N MET A 715 36.42 3.15 4.57
CA MET A 715 37.54 2.20 4.58
C MET A 715 38.33 2.52 5.86
N PRO A 716 38.24 1.69 6.91
CA PRO A 716 38.71 2.08 8.22
C PRO A 716 40.21 2.18 8.10
N ARG A 717 40.76 3.39 8.29
CA ARG A 717 42.13 3.44 8.78
C ARG A 717 42.06 2.72 10.12
N ASN A 718 42.84 1.65 10.29
CA ASN A 718 42.95 0.93 11.57
C ASN A 718 43.26 1.85 12.77
N CYS A 719 43.67 3.09 12.48
CA CYS A 719 43.83 4.18 13.42
C CYS A 719 43.32 5.54 12.91
N ALA A 720 42.83 6.38 13.83
CA ALA A 720 42.54 7.80 13.59
C ALA A 720 43.48 8.69 14.43
N LEU A 721 44.03 9.76 13.85
CA LEU A 721 44.82 10.77 14.56
C LEU A 721 44.02 12.08 14.62
N HIS A 722 43.63 12.48 15.82
CA HIS A 722 42.86 13.70 16.08
C HIS A 722 43.77 14.92 16.17
N SER A 723 43.17 16.12 16.11
CA SER A 723 43.93 17.36 16.18
C SER A 723 44.71 17.48 17.50
N CYS A 724 46.03 17.64 17.43
CA CYS A 724 46.86 18.01 18.56
C CYS A 724 46.41 19.35 19.18
N HIS A 725 46.26 19.37 20.51
CA HIS A 725 45.87 20.57 21.24
C HIS A 725 46.75 20.79 22.50
N PRO A 726 47.21 22.04 22.75
CA PRO A 726 47.04 23.25 21.92
C PRO A 726 47.81 23.19 20.59
N ASN A 727 47.41 23.94 19.56
CA ASN A 727 48.17 24.12 18.31
C ASN A 727 47.77 25.47 17.67
N PRO A 728 48.67 26.48 17.56
CA PRO A 728 50.09 26.45 17.93
C PRO A 728 50.34 26.16 19.41
N PHE A 729 51.51 25.63 19.76
CA PHE A 729 51.83 25.17 21.12
C PHE A 729 53.15 25.76 21.65
N ASN A 730 53.28 25.85 22.99
CA ASN A 730 54.47 26.33 23.70
C ASN A 730 54.58 25.74 25.13
N PRO A 731 55.60 24.94 25.46
CA PRO A 731 56.36 24.08 24.58
C PRO A 731 55.66 22.72 24.34
N GLU A 732 54.48 22.46 24.92
CA GLU A 732 53.82 21.14 24.89
C GLU A 732 52.48 21.12 24.13
N THR A 733 52.21 20.02 23.42
CA THR A 733 50.90 19.68 22.82
C THR A 733 50.56 18.21 23.02
N VAL A 734 49.28 17.85 23.05
CA VAL A 734 48.83 16.45 23.21
C VAL A 734 48.34 15.91 21.88
N ALA A 735 48.96 14.83 21.40
CA ALA A 735 48.48 14.05 20.26
C ALA A 735 47.50 12.97 20.73
N ARG A 736 46.25 13.05 20.27
CA ARG A 736 45.17 12.09 20.58
C ARG A 736 44.95 11.17 19.39
N PHE A 737 44.87 9.86 19.60
CA PHE A 737 44.62 8.89 18.54
C PHE A 737 43.75 7.73 19.01
N GLU A 738 42.99 7.15 18.09
CA GLU A 738 42.10 6.01 18.32
C GLU A 738 42.54 4.81 17.48
N LEU A 739 42.45 3.61 18.06
CA LEU A 739 42.78 2.35 17.41
C LEU A 739 41.53 1.47 17.33
N ARG A 740 41.25 0.91 16.15
CA ARG A 740 40.15 -0.04 15.94
C ARG A 740 40.49 -1.42 16.52
N ASP A 741 41.71 -1.90 16.22
CA ASP A 741 42.23 -3.19 16.68
C ASP A 741 43.51 -3.00 17.50
N ALA A 742 43.74 -3.93 18.43
CA ALA A 742 45.01 -3.99 19.15
C ALA A 742 46.16 -4.19 18.15
N SER A 743 47.10 -3.25 18.11
CA SER A 743 48.16 -3.22 17.10
C SER A 743 49.43 -2.59 17.63
N HIS A 744 50.54 -2.82 16.93
CA HIS A 744 51.79 -2.10 17.19
C HIS A 744 51.68 -0.68 16.64
N VAL A 745 51.81 0.31 17.51
CA VAL A 745 51.70 1.74 17.18
C VAL A 745 53.08 2.37 17.09
N SER A 746 53.34 3.12 16.00
CA SER A 746 54.47 4.03 15.87
C SER A 746 53.97 5.46 15.67
N LEU A 747 54.08 6.30 16.71
CA LEU A 747 53.73 7.71 16.69
C LEU A 747 55.02 8.54 16.81
N ARG A 748 55.41 9.18 15.72
CA ARG A 748 56.70 9.90 15.59
C ARG A 748 56.49 11.31 15.07
N VAL A 749 57.40 12.21 15.41
CA VAL A 749 57.38 13.62 14.99
C VAL A 749 58.56 13.89 14.06
N TYR A 750 58.30 14.59 12.96
CA TYR A 750 59.27 14.92 11.92
C TYR A 750 59.36 16.43 11.71
N ASP A 751 60.54 16.91 11.32
CA ASP A 751 60.72 18.27 10.80
C ASP A 751 60.34 18.38 9.31
N THR A 752 60.39 19.60 8.75
CA THR A 752 60.06 19.84 7.34
C THR A 752 61.08 19.26 6.35
N ALA A 753 62.27 18.83 6.81
CA ALA A 753 63.26 18.11 6.03
C ALA A 753 63.05 16.58 6.08
N GLY A 754 62.01 16.11 6.78
CA GLY A 754 61.69 14.70 6.94
C GLY A 754 62.57 13.97 7.96
N ARG A 755 63.33 14.70 8.80
CA ARG A 755 64.12 14.10 9.87
C ARG A 755 63.22 13.86 11.09
N GLU A 756 63.28 12.67 11.67
CA GLU A 756 62.61 12.39 12.94
C GLU A 756 63.24 13.21 14.07
N VAL A 757 62.41 13.93 14.81
CA VAL A 757 62.82 14.79 15.94
C VAL A 757 62.34 14.27 17.29
N ALA A 758 61.32 13.40 17.31
CA ALA A 758 60.86 12.71 18.52
C ALA A 758 60.08 11.44 18.17
N THR A 759 60.18 10.41 19.03
CA THR A 759 59.27 9.27 19.05
C THR A 759 58.37 9.42 20.28
N LEU A 760 57.05 9.52 20.08
CA LEU A 760 56.06 9.70 21.15
C LEU A 760 55.54 8.35 21.67
N VAL A 761 55.32 7.41 20.75
CA VAL A 761 54.90 6.04 21.06
C VAL A 761 55.57 5.09 20.07
N ASP A 762 56.16 4.00 20.56
CA ASP A 762 56.60 2.89 19.72
C ASP A 762 56.36 1.59 20.51
N GLY A 763 55.28 0.89 20.20
CA GLY A 763 54.90 -0.32 20.90
C GLY A 763 53.43 -0.72 20.76
N TRP A 764 53.09 -1.90 21.29
CA TRP A 764 51.72 -2.43 21.28
C TRP A 764 50.75 -1.58 22.09
N ARG A 765 49.55 -1.37 21.55
CA ARG A 765 48.41 -0.70 22.20
C ARG A 765 47.12 -1.49 21.94
N ASN A 766 46.21 -1.44 22.91
CA ASN A 766 44.88 -2.05 22.80
C ASN A 766 43.94 -1.15 21.98
N THR A 767 42.81 -1.69 21.52
CA THR A 767 41.72 -0.91 20.91
C THR A 767 41.24 0.22 21.82
N GLY A 768 40.76 1.32 21.24
CA GLY A 768 40.25 2.51 21.93
C GLY A 768 41.14 3.76 21.79
N ALA A 769 40.84 4.79 22.59
CA ALA A 769 41.50 6.09 22.54
C ALA A 769 42.79 6.14 23.40
N HIS A 770 43.80 6.82 22.89
CA HIS A 770 45.11 6.99 23.50
C HIS A 770 45.60 8.43 23.35
N GLU A 771 46.48 8.86 24.25
CA GLU A 771 47.09 10.18 24.23
C GLU A 771 48.61 10.07 24.39
N ALA A 772 49.35 10.95 23.71
CA ALA A 772 50.78 11.12 23.89
C ALA A 772 51.17 12.60 23.86
N THR A 773 51.96 13.04 24.84
CA THR A 773 52.43 14.42 24.93
C THR A 773 53.68 14.62 24.08
N PHE A 774 53.69 15.66 23.26
CA PHE A 774 54.86 16.13 22.54
C PHE A 774 55.43 17.39 23.20
N ASP A 775 56.64 17.28 23.77
CA ASP A 775 57.43 18.40 24.30
C ASP A 775 58.43 18.91 23.25
N GLY A 776 58.22 20.16 22.82
CA GLY A 776 59.05 20.88 21.85
C GLY A 776 60.14 21.77 22.48
N SER A 777 60.37 21.73 23.78
CA SER A 777 61.29 22.63 24.50
C SER A 777 62.70 22.69 23.88
N GLY A 778 63.23 21.54 23.45
CA GLY A 778 64.53 21.38 22.80
C GLY A 778 64.59 21.72 21.30
N LEU A 779 63.46 22.08 20.68
CA LEU A 779 63.35 22.29 19.23
C LEU A 779 63.20 23.78 18.87
N PRO A 780 63.62 24.24 17.67
CA PRO A 780 63.38 25.62 17.23
C PRO A 780 61.89 25.86 16.93
N SER A 781 61.41 27.10 17.03
CA SER A 781 60.06 27.45 16.56
C SER A 781 59.90 27.11 15.08
N GLY A 782 58.78 26.50 14.70
CA GLY A 782 58.60 25.98 13.35
C GLY A 782 57.45 24.99 13.21
N VAL A 783 57.33 24.44 12.00
CA VAL A 783 56.32 23.44 11.65
C VAL A 783 56.89 22.04 11.84
N TYR A 784 56.12 21.17 12.48
CA TYR A 784 56.43 19.76 12.68
C TYR A 784 55.26 18.89 12.20
N LEU A 785 55.56 17.66 11.80
CA LEU A 785 54.58 16.67 11.35
C LEU A 785 54.54 15.50 12.33
N VAL A 786 53.40 15.28 12.97
CA VAL A 786 53.12 14.11 13.80
C VAL A 786 52.56 13.01 12.90
N ARG A 787 53.22 11.85 12.82
CA ARG A 787 52.82 10.71 11.98
C ARG A 787 52.53 9.51 12.88
N LEU A 788 51.35 8.93 12.70
CA LEU A 788 50.85 7.73 13.34
C LEU A 788 50.85 6.57 12.33
N GLU A 789 51.39 5.43 12.72
CA GLU A 789 51.32 4.16 12.01
C GLU A 789 50.79 3.09 12.97
N ALA A 790 49.75 2.35 12.58
CA ALA A 790 49.19 1.25 13.36
C ALA A 790 48.58 0.19 12.44
N GLY A 791 49.17 -1.02 12.42
CA GLY A 791 48.85 -2.04 11.43
C GLY A 791 49.06 -1.52 10.00
N GLU A 792 48.06 -1.65 9.13
CA GLU A 792 48.07 -1.07 7.78
C GLU A 792 47.63 0.42 7.72
N GLY A 793 47.23 1.01 8.86
CA GLY A 793 46.77 2.40 8.93
C GLY A 793 47.93 3.40 9.09
N THR A 794 47.89 4.51 8.33
CA THR A 794 48.80 5.66 8.52
C THR A 794 48.00 6.96 8.59
N ALA A 795 48.35 7.87 9.51
CA ALA A 795 47.77 9.21 9.63
C ALA A 795 48.85 10.26 9.93
N VAL A 796 48.70 11.48 9.43
CA VAL A 796 49.69 12.56 9.61
C VAL A 796 48.98 13.87 9.96
N GLN A 797 49.50 14.60 10.93
CA GLN A 797 49.01 15.90 11.34
C GLN A 797 50.14 16.93 11.46
N LYS A 798 49.85 18.17 11.06
CA LYS A 798 50.76 19.31 11.18
C LYS A 798 50.56 20.04 12.51
N VAL A 799 51.65 20.31 13.23
CA VAL A 799 51.68 21.13 14.46
C VAL A 799 52.69 22.27 14.35
N VAL A 800 52.44 23.39 15.05
CA VAL A 800 53.27 24.60 15.01
C VAL A 800 53.77 24.94 16.41
N LEU A 801 55.09 24.89 16.61
CA LEU A 801 55.74 25.29 17.85
C LEU A 801 56.07 26.79 17.79
N LEU A 802 55.58 27.56 18.77
CA LEU A 802 55.91 28.97 18.97
C LEU A 802 56.64 29.11 20.30
N LYS A 803 57.81 29.78 20.32
CA LYS A 803 58.54 30.05 21.57
C LYS A 803 58.21 31.43 22.11
#